data_AF-A0A9E3D1P3-F1
#
_entry.id   AF-A0A9E3D1P3-F1
#
_cell.length_a   1.000
_cell.length_b   1.000
_cell.length_c   1.000
_cell.angle_alpha   90.00
_cell.angle_beta   90.00
_cell.angle_gamma   90.00
#
_symmetry.space_group_name_H-M   'P 1'
#
loop_
_entity.id
_entity.type
_entity.pdbx_description
1 polymer ?
#
loop_
_entity_poly.entity_id
_entity_poly.type
_entity_poly.pdbx_seq_one_letter_code
_entity_poly.pdbx_strand_id
1 'polypeptide(L)'
;MHIARHFTTAGRDPYEAVQFRIASSEIRNPDGSVVFQAEGFEVPAEWSQVACDILAQKYFRKAGVPARLAPVAEQGIPPWLWRRTAASCDRGEGGLAALAESARHGGETSARQVFDRIAGTWTYWGWKGGYFDTEDDARAFYDEIRLMLARQIGAPNSPQWFNTGLHWAYGIDGPAQGHYFVDHKTGELHASNSAYEHPQPHACFIQSVADDLVNEGGIMDLWVREARLFKYGSGSGSNFSKIRGDGESLSGGGRSSGLMSFLRIGDRAAGAIKSGGTTRRAAKMVIVDIDHPDVEAFIDWKVVEEQKVAALVSGSKLAARHLNLIMAACRKPAPAEAGGTDPTQNPALRREIRAARRALIPESYIQRVIQFARQGYTEIDFRTYDTDWESEAYLTVAGQNSNNSVRVSNDFLERVQNDGAWELTRRTDRKIAKTLGARELWDKIGHAAWASADPGLQFDTTINDWHTCPASGRINASNPCSEYNFLDDTACNLASLNLMVFRREDGSFDVPRFEHAVRLWTIVLEISVLMAQFPSREIARRSYDFRTLGLGYANLGGLLMSMGLPYDSAAGRALGGAITALMTGSSYATSAEMAGELGAFPGYAENREAMLRVIRNHRRAAHGVGSSLSAPEYPLPAAGGEDGSYEGLSIPPVPLDAANCP
;
A
#
# COMPACT_ATOMS: atom_id res chain seq x y z
N MET A 1 -15.99 -6.29 26.26
CA MET A 1 -14.66 -6.04 26.85
C MET A 1 -14.64 -4.79 27.70
N HIS A 2 -13.91 -4.89 28.82
CA HIS A 2 -13.56 -3.75 29.66
C HIS A 2 -12.42 -2.92 29.03
N ILE A 3 -12.59 -1.60 29.03
CA ILE A 3 -11.61 -0.64 28.50
C ILE A 3 -11.10 0.26 29.63
N ALA A 4 -9.89 -0.03 30.10
CA ALA A 4 -9.18 0.84 31.03
C ALA A 4 -8.80 2.18 30.38
N ARG A 5 -8.76 3.25 31.17
CA ARG A 5 -8.24 4.55 30.74
C ARG A 5 -6.78 4.70 31.16
N HIS A 6 -5.92 5.11 30.25
CA HIS A 6 -4.49 5.29 30.50
C HIS A 6 -3.99 6.66 30.01
N PHE A 7 -4.50 7.15 28.88
CA PHE A 7 -4.19 8.49 28.38
C PHE A 7 -5.22 9.54 28.82
N THR A 8 -6.44 9.12 29.14
CA THR A 8 -7.57 10.02 29.40
C THR A 8 -8.10 9.92 30.82
N THR A 9 -8.95 10.88 31.21
CA THR A 9 -9.65 10.90 32.50
C THR A 9 -11.15 10.92 32.24
N ALA A 10 -11.91 10.07 32.96
CA ALA A 10 -13.35 10.01 32.81
C ALA A 10 -14.02 11.37 33.08
N GLY A 11 -14.98 11.74 32.23
CA GLY A 11 -15.75 12.98 32.35
C GLY A 11 -15.03 14.26 31.91
N ARG A 12 -13.79 14.18 31.40
CA ARG A 12 -13.07 15.32 30.80
C ARG A 12 -12.96 15.14 29.29
N ASP A 13 -13.00 16.24 28.53
CA ASP A 13 -12.79 16.14 27.09
C ASP A 13 -11.31 15.78 26.82
N PRO A 14 -11.01 14.75 26.00
CA PRO A 14 -9.64 14.29 25.73
C PRO A 14 -8.75 15.39 25.15
N TYR A 15 -9.32 16.41 24.50
CA TYR A 15 -8.58 17.52 23.96
C TYR A 15 -8.30 18.66 24.94
N GLU A 16 -8.85 18.65 26.17
CA GLU A 16 -8.48 19.65 27.19
C GLU A 16 -6.97 19.63 27.47
N ALA A 17 -6.36 18.45 27.38
CA ALA A 17 -4.93 18.28 27.56
C ALA A 17 -4.11 18.62 26.30
N VAL A 18 -4.73 19.03 25.18
CA VAL A 18 -4.04 19.28 23.90
C VAL A 18 -4.27 20.73 23.48
N GLN A 19 -3.19 21.50 23.34
CA GLN A 19 -3.28 22.84 22.77
C GLN A 19 -3.46 22.77 21.25
N PHE A 20 -4.34 23.60 20.70
CA PHE A 20 -4.55 23.72 19.24
C PHE A 20 -4.14 25.10 18.76
N ARG A 21 -3.66 25.18 17.52
CA ARG A 21 -3.30 26.42 16.84
C ARG A 21 -3.95 26.47 15.45
N ILE A 22 -4.12 27.67 14.94
CA ILE A 22 -4.49 27.90 13.55
C ILE A 22 -3.25 27.71 12.67
N ALA A 23 -3.41 26.99 11.57
CA ALA A 23 -2.37 26.76 10.58
C ALA A 23 -2.88 27.10 9.17
N SER A 24 -1.93 27.25 8.26
CA SER A 24 -2.14 27.33 6.82
C SER A 24 -1.21 26.33 6.13
N SER A 25 -1.56 25.96 4.91
CA SER A 25 -0.77 25.11 4.03
C SER A 25 -0.80 25.68 2.63
N GLU A 26 0.37 25.86 2.03
CA GLU A 26 0.52 26.34 0.66
C GLU A 26 1.61 25.50 -0.04
N ILE A 27 1.28 24.98 -1.21
CA ILE A 27 2.21 24.21 -2.05
C ILE A 27 2.34 24.92 -3.38
N ARG A 28 3.58 25.17 -3.81
CA ARG A 28 3.90 25.79 -5.10
C ARG A 28 4.69 24.85 -5.99
N ASN A 29 4.50 24.98 -7.30
CA ASN A 29 5.37 24.42 -8.31
C ASN A 29 6.74 25.14 -8.31
N PRO A 30 7.80 24.55 -8.91
CA PRO A 30 9.09 25.22 -9.07
C PRO A 30 9.02 26.55 -9.83
N ASP A 31 8.00 26.74 -10.68
CA ASP A 31 7.73 27.99 -11.40
C ASP A 31 7.01 29.06 -10.56
N GLY A 32 6.70 28.75 -9.28
CA GLY A 32 6.04 29.65 -8.33
C GLY A 32 4.50 29.60 -8.36
N SER A 33 3.88 28.87 -9.29
CA SER A 33 2.43 28.72 -9.36
C SER A 33 1.89 27.88 -8.19
N VAL A 34 0.72 28.25 -7.65
CA VAL A 34 0.10 27.57 -6.50
C VAL A 34 -0.57 26.28 -6.97
N VAL A 35 -0.16 25.16 -6.36
CA VAL A 35 -0.74 23.82 -6.57
C VAL A 35 -1.88 23.54 -5.61
N PHE A 36 -1.74 24.01 -4.36
CA PHE A 36 -2.72 23.82 -3.31
C PHE A 36 -2.58 24.92 -2.27
N GLN A 37 -3.70 25.39 -1.73
CA GLN A 37 -3.74 26.32 -0.63
C GLN A 37 -4.93 25.99 0.29
N ALA A 38 -4.69 25.97 1.59
CA ALA A 38 -5.70 25.89 2.63
C ALA A 38 -5.29 26.78 3.79
N GLU A 39 -6.22 27.59 4.32
CA GLU A 39 -5.95 28.55 5.38
C GLU A 39 -6.97 28.43 6.50
N GLY A 40 -6.57 28.85 7.70
CA GLY A 40 -7.50 29.02 8.81
C GLY A 40 -7.99 27.71 9.43
N PHE A 41 -7.21 26.62 9.33
CA PHE A 41 -7.60 25.34 9.90
C PHE A 41 -6.90 25.04 11.22
N GLU A 42 -7.58 24.33 12.12
CA GLU A 42 -7.06 24.02 13.46
C GLU A 42 -6.31 22.67 13.49
N VAL A 43 -5.17 22.66 14.16
CA VAL A 43 -4.33 21.46 14.38
C VAL A 43 -3.74 21.49 15.79
N PRO A 44 -3.34 20.33 16.37
CA PRO A 44 -2.58 20.33 17.62
C PRO A 44 -1.29 21.17 17.48
N ALA A 45 -1.01 21.99 18.48
CA ALA A 45 0.06 22.99 18.42
C ALA A 45 1.45 22.36 18.22
N GLU A 46 1.66 21.18 18.78
CA GLU A 46 2.91 20.41 18.71
C GLU A 46 3.16 19.75 17.34
N TRP A 47 2.16 19.69 16.45
CA TRP A 47 2.34 19.11 15.13
C TRP A 47 3.30 19.95 14.28
N SER A 48 4.23 19.26 13.61
CA SER A 48 5.13 19.86 12.63
C SER A 48 4.33 20.46 11.46
N GLN A 49 4.90 21.49 10.82
CA GLN A 49 4.26 22.10 9.64
C GLN A 49 4.00 21.06 8.53
N VAL A 50 4.95 20.13 8.32
CA VAL A 50 4.80 19.03 7.35
C VAL A 50 3.59 18.14 7.67
N ALA A 51 3.35 17.81 8.95
CA ALA A 51 2.16 17.04 9.33
C ALA A 51 0.86 17.82 9.07
N CYS A 52 0.88 19.13 9.33
CA CYS A 52 -0.25 20.02 9.03
C CYS A 52 -0.53 20.08 7.52
N ASP A 53 0.52 20.20 6.70
CA ASP A 53 0.43 20.24 5.25
C ASP A 53 -0.12 18.93 4.68
N ILE A 54 0.31 17.79 5.21
CA ILE A 54 -0.19 16.47 4.80
C ILE A 54 -1.67 16.31 5.18
N LEU A 55 -2.06 16.72 6.38
CA LEU A 55 -3.45 16.67 6.83
C LEU A 55 -4.37 17.47 5.89
N ALA A 56 -4.03 18.74 5.65
CA ALA A 56 -4.79 19.61 4.74
C ALA A 56 -4.73 19.12 3.28
N GLN A 57 -3.54 18.68 2.86
CA GLN A 57 -3.17 18.01 1.61
C GLN A 57 -4.18 16.93 1.18
N LYS A 58 -4.22 15.92 2.05
CA LYS A 58 -4.62 14.57 1.69
C LYS A 58 -5.80 14.07 2.52
N TYR A 59 -5.93 14.47 3.77
CA TYR A 59 -6.82 13.82 4.73
C TYR A 59 -8.07 14.61 5.08
N PHE A 60 -8.02 15.94 5.00
CA PHE A 60 -9.25 16.72 5.06
C PHE A 60 -10.16 16.39 3.88
N ARG A 61 -11.42 16.09 4.21
CA ARG A 61 -12.50 16.05 3.24
C ARG A 61 -12.68 17.46 2.70
N LYS A 62 -12.46 17.63 1.39
CA LYS A 62 -12.43 18.97 0.77
C LYS A 62 -13.81 19.55 0.45
N ALA A 63 -14.83 18.70 0.31
CA ALA A 63 -16.17 19.11 -0.10
C ALA A 63 -17.26 18.16 0.39
N GLY A 64 -18.48 18.67 0.45
CA GLY A 64 -19.69 17.90 0.78
C GLY A 64 -19.93 17.72 2.28
N VAL A 65 -19.13 18.33 3.15
CA VAL A 65 -19.39 18.36 4.60
C VAL A 65 -20.51 19.37 4.86
N PRO A 66 -21.68 18.97 5.41
CA PRO A 66 -22.77 19.91 5.67
C PRO A 66 -22.42 20.91 6.78
N ALA A 67 -22.77 22.18 6.59
CA ALA A 67 -22.54 23.22 7.58
C ALA A 67 -23.41 23.08 8.84
N ARG A 68 -24.53 22.36 8.73
CA ARG A 68 -25.44 22.05 9.84
C ARG A 68 -25.82 20.58 9.81
N LEU A 69 -25.66 19.92 10.95
CA LEU A 69 -25.88 18.48 11.12
C LEU A 69 -26.99 18.24 12.15
N ALA A 70 -27.79 17.21 11.92
CA ALA A 70 -28.79 16.70 12.86
C ALA A 70 -28.47 15.25 13.24
N PRO A 71 -28.65 14.85 14.52
CA PRO A 71 -28.53 13.45 14.89
C PRO A 71 -29.65 12.62 14.27
N VAL A 72 -29.35 11.36 13.95
CA VAL A 72 -30.34 10.37 13.55
C VAL A 72 -30.47 9.35 14.66
N ALA A 73 -31.63 9.36 15.33
CA ALA A 73 -31.92 8.42 16.39
C ALA A 73 -31.90 6.98 15.84
N GLU A 74 -31.14 6.11 16.49
CA GLU A 74 -31.05 4.68 16.16
C GLU A 74 -31.32 3.87 17.43
N GLN A 75 -32.25 2.92 17.33
CA GLN A 75 -32.64 2.09 18.47
C GLN A 75 -31.46 1.23 18.95
N GLY A 76 -31.25 1.18 20.26
CA GLY A 76 -30.16 0.41 20.86
C GLY A 76 -28.79 1.08 20.77
N ILE A 77 -28.70 2.31 20.24
CA ILE A 77 -27.47 3.11 20.23
C ILE A 77 -27.65 4.31 21.15
N PRO A 78 -26.69 4.60 22.04
CA PRO A 78 -26.82 5.71 22.96
C PRO A 78 -26.77 7.06 22.23
N PRO A 79 -27.50 8.10 22.68
CA PRO A 79 -27.67 9.34 21.92
C PRO A 79 -26.39 10.08 21.54
N TRP A 80 -25.33 9.96 22.33
CA TRP A 80 -24.05 10.59 22.05
C TRP A 80 -23.30 9.95 20.86
N LEU A 81 -23.64 8.69 20.54
CA LEU A 81 -23.01 7.89 19.48
C LEU A 81 -23.88 7.82 18.20
N TRP A 82 -25.03 8.50 18.19
CA TRP A 82 -25.88 8.58 17.00
C TRP A 82 -25.13 9.20 15.83
N ARG A 83 -25.29 8.56 14.65
CA ARG A 83 -24.82 9.13 13.40
C ARG A 83 -25.47 10.47 13.13
N ARG A 84 -24.85 11.27 12.28
CA ARG A 84 -25.33 12.57 11.85
C ARG A 84 -25.73 12.55 10.39
N THR A 85 -26.60 13.48 10.03
CA THR A 85 -26.97 13.76 8.64
C THR A 85 -27.12 15.26 8.43
N ALA A 86 -27.14 15.69 7.19
CA ALA A 86 -27.51 17.04 6.79
C ALA A 86 -28.84 17.47 7.45
N ALA A 87 -28.85 18.59 8.16
CA ALA A 87 -30.07 19.07 8.83
C ALA A 87 -31.13 19.48 7.79
N SER A 88 -32.22 18.69 7.68
CA SER A 88 -33.35 19.02 6.80
C SER A 88 -34.25 20.11 7.39
N CYS A 89 -34.96 20.81 6.51
CA CYS A 89 -35.75 22.01 6.78
C CYS A 89 -37.12 21.78 7.45
N ASP A 90 -37.47 20.55 7.85
CA ASP A 90 -38.86 20.26 8.23
C ASP A 90 -39.22 20.68 9.67
N ARG A 91 -38.29 21.29 10.42
CA ARG A 91 -38.54 21.90 11.74
C ARG A 91 -37.73 23.18 11.96
N GLY A 92 -38.07 24.26 11.25
CA GLY A 92 -37.70 25.65 11.60
C GLY A 92 -36.43 26.24 10.97
N GLU A 93 -36.08 27.48 11.38
CA GLU A 93 -34.99 28.35 10.87
C GLU A 93 -33.56 27.76 10.99
N GLY A 94 -33.43 26.54 11.55
CA GLY A 94 -32.17 25.84 11.80
C GLY A 94 -31.66 24.96 10.66
N GLY A 95 -32.43 24.69 9.61
CA GLY A 95 -32.04 23.79 8.52
C GLY A 95 -30.95 24.35 7.58
N LEU A 96 -30.36 23.48 6.74
CA LEU A 96 -29.38 23.91 5.70
C LEU A 96 -29.99 24.87 4.68
N ALA A 97 -31.29 24.74 4.38
CA ALA A 97 -31.97 25.61 3.43
C ALA A 97 -31.97 27.09 3.84
N ALA A 98 -31.84 27.37 5.14
CA ALA A 98 -31.75 28.72 5.70
C ALA A 98 -30.39 29.41 5.42
N LEU A 99 -29.39 28.65 4.98
CA LEU A 99 -28.09 29.19 4.56
C LEU A 99 -28.08 29.44 3.04
N ALA A 100 -27.30 30.44 2.62
CA ALA A 100 -26.97 30.64 1.20
C ALA A 100 -26.36 29.37 0.62
N GLU A 101 -26.66 29.04 -0.65
CA GLU A 101 -26.27 27.78 -1.28
C GLU A 101 -24.76 27.48 -1.16
N SER A 102 -23.92 28.49 -1.36
CA SER A 102 -22.46 28.42 -1.22
C SER A 102 -21.97 28.13 0.20
N ALA A 103 -22.79 28.38 1.23
CA ALA A 103 -22.48 28.17 2.63
C ALA A 103 -23.10 26.88 3.20
N ARG A 104 -23.85 26.11 2.40
CA ARG A 104 -24.51 24.88 2.87
C ARG A 104 -23.53 23.73 3.07
N HIS A 105 -22.50 23.65 2.24
CA HIS A 105 -21.50 22.60 2.27
C HIS A 105 -20.10 23.18 2.17
N GLY A 106 -19.15 22.54 2.83
CA GLY A 106 -17.74 22.88 2.80
C GLY A 106 -16.84 21.65 2.93
N GLY A 107 -15.63 21.87 3.42
CA GLY A 107 -14.69 20.82 3.81
C GLY A 107 -14.47 20.78 5.33
N GLU A 108 -13.63 19.84 5.76
CA GLU A 108 -13.08 19.82 7.12
C GLU A 108 -12.10 20.98 7.30
N THR A 109 -12.20 21.67 8.42
CA THR A 109 -11.39 22.84 8.80
C THR A 109 -10.71 22.67 10.16
N SER A 110 -10.85 21.51 10.80
CA SER A 110 -10.20 21.23 12.09
C SER A 110 -9.78 19.77 12.15
N ALA A 111 -8.57 19.49 12.64
CA ALA A 111 -8.08 18.13 12.88
C ALA A 111 -9.02 17.34 13.82
N ARG A 112 -9.71 18.04 14.73
CA ARG A 112 -10.74 17.46 15.62
C ARG A 112 -11.83 16.75 14.83
N GLN A 113 -12.29 17.34 13.72
CA GLN A 113 -13.33 16.75 12.87
C GLN A 113 -12.89 15.39 12.31
N VAL A 114 -11.62 15.29 11.89
CA VAL A 114 -11.02 14.06 11.38
C VAL A 114 -10.90 13.00 12.48
N PHE A 115 -10.36 13.38 13.63
CA PHE A 115 -10.20 12.46 14.76
C PHE A 115 -11.56 11.96 15.27
N ASP A 116 -12.53 12.85 15.40
CA ASP A 116 -13.87 12.54 15.90
C ASP A 116 -14.64 11.64 14.93
N ARG A 117 -14.60 11.90 13.61
CA ARG A 117 -15.29 11.02 12.66
C ARG A 117 -14.70 9.62 12.62
N ILE A 118 -13.38 9.49 12.74
CA ILE A 118 -12.69 8.21 12.67
C ILE A 118 -12.95 7.42 13.97
N ALA A 119 -12.60 8.00 15.13
CA ALA A 119 -12.78 7.36 16.42
C ALA A 119 -14.25 7.05 16.72
N GLY A 120 -15.15 7.97 16.35
CA GLY A 120 -16.58 7.82 16.57
C GLY A 120 -17.20 6.71 15.72
N THR A 121 -16.73 6.53 14.49
CA THR A 121 -17.18 5.43 13.62
C THR A 121 -16.72 4.07 14.13
N TRP A 122 -15.46 3.96 14.56
CA TRP A 122 -14.98 2.73 15.20
C TRP A 122 -15.78 2.43 16.47
N THR A 123 -16.03 3.44 17.30
CA THR A 123 -16.84 3.26 18.52
C THR A 123 -18.27 2.84 18.19
N TYR A 124 -18.89 3.45 17.17
CA TYR A 124 -20.24 3.13 16.69
C TYR A 124 -20.35 1.67 16.24
N TRP A 125 -19.41 1.20 15.43
CA TRP A 125 -19.40 -0.19 14.97
C TRP A 125 -18.97 -1.17 16.05
N GLY A 126 -18.06 -0.79 16.94
CA GLY A 126 -17.71 -1.57 18.13
C GLY A 126 -18.91 -1.77 19.06
N TRP A 127 -19.73 -0.72 19.26
CA TRP A 127 -20.98 -0.82 20.01
C TRP A 127 -21.96 -1.78 19.34
N LYS A 128 -22.18 -1.64 18.02
CA LYS A 128 -23.09 -2.53 17.27
C LYS A 128 -22.61 -3.98 17.26
N GLY A 129 -21.29 -4.18 17.24
CA GLY A 129 -20.65 -5.49 17.27
C GLY A 129 -20.51 -6.10 18.67
N GLY A 130 -20.91 -5.40 19.74
CA GLY A 130 -20.86 -5.92 21.12
C GLY A 130 -19.46 -5.94 21.75
N TYR A 131 -18.54 -5.08 21.32
CA TYR A 131 -17.14 -5.08 21.79
C TYR A 131 -16.97 -4.52 23.21
N PHE A 132 -17.95 -3.78 23.73
CA PHE A 132 -17.86 -3.06 25.00
C PHE A 132 -18.83 -3.65 26.02
N ASP A 133 -18.36 -3.88 27.25
CA ASP A 133 -19.21 -4.42 28.33
C ASP A 133 -20.22 -3.37 28.81
N THR A 134 -19.79 -2.10 28.83
CA THR A 134 -20.60 -0.97 29.30
C THR A 134 -20.51 0.23 28.36
N GLU A 135 -21.43 1.20 28.54
CA GLU A 135 -21.34 2.50 27.87
C GLU A 135 -20.08 3.27 28.27
N ASP A 136 -19.60 3.10 29.52
CA ASP A 136 -18.38 3.74 29.99
C ASP A 136 -17.13 3.20 29.29
N ASP A 137 -17.10 1.89 28.97
CA ASP A 137 -16.03 1.29 28.18
C ASP A 137 -16.00 1.84 26.74
N ALA A 138 -17.19 1.99 26.12
CA ALA A 138 -17.30 2.62 24.79
C ALA A 138 -16.83 4.08 24.81
N ARG A 139 -17.15 4.84 25.87
CA ARG A 139 -16.66 6.21 26.04
C ARG A 139 -15.15 6.24 26.28
N ALA A 140 -14.63 5.32 27.09
CA ALA A 140 -13.18 5.20 27.33
C ALA A 140 -12.45 4.93 26.01
N PHE A 141 -12.92 3.97 25.22
CA PHE A 141 -12.36 3.69 23.91
C PHE A 141 -12.40 4.92 22.99
N TYR A 142 -13.54 5.62 22.89
CA TYR A 142 -13.66 6.82 22.08
C TYR A 142 -12.67 7.91 22.49
N ASP A 143 -12.57 8.20 23.78
CA ASP A 143 -11.69 9.25 24.29
C ASP A 143 -10.20 8.91 24.12
N GLU A 144 -9.81 7.68 24.47
CA GLU A 144 -8.43 7.19 24.36
C GLU A 144 -7.95 7.29 22.89
N ILE A 145 -8.77 6.82 21.94
CA ILE A 145 -8.41 6.87 20.52
C ILE A 145 -8.30 8.31 20.00
N ARG A 146 -9.23 9.21 20.37
CA ARG A 146 -9.14 10.64 19.98
C ARG A 146 -7.84 11.27 20.46
N LEU A 147 -7.47 11.00 21.72
CA LEU A 147 -6.23 11.52 22.27
C LEU A 147 -5.00 10.89 21.60
N MET A 148 -5.01 9.58 21.34
CA MET A 148 -3.93 8.89 20.64
C MET A 148 -3.70 9.43 19.23
N LEU A 149 -4.78 9.76 18.49
CA LEU A 149 -4.69 10.39 17.17
C LEU A 149 -4.12 11.82 17.29
N ALA A 150 -4.63 12.63 18.21
CA ALA A 150 -4.17 14.00 18.41
C ALA A 150 -2.70 14.09 18.85
N ARG A 151 -2.24 13.17 19.70
CA ARG A 151 -0.85 13.08 20.20
C ARG A 151 0.08 12.26 19.29
N GLN A 152 -0.41 11.78 18.13
CA GLN A 152 0.36 10.94 17.21
C GLN A 152 0.99 9.71 17.89
N ILE A 153 0.27 9.10 18.84
CA ILE A 153 0.68 7.85 19.53
C ILE A 153 0.56 6.67 18.55
N GLY A 154 -0.50 6.65 17.75
CA GLY A 154 -0.69 5.69 16.68
C GLY A 154 -1.47 6.30 15.52
N ALA A 155 -1.32 5.73 14.33
CA ALA A 155 -2.03 6.15 13.13
C ALA A 155 -2.53 4.92 12.35
N PRO A 156 -3.76 4.95 11.83
CA PRO A 156 -4.23 3.93 10.91
C PRO A 156 -3.65 4.16 9.51
N ASN A 157 -3.79 3.17 8.63
CA ASN A 157 -3.45 3.32 7.22
C ASN A 157 -4.24 4.44 6.50
N SER A 158 -3.69 4.99 5.43
CA SER A 158 -4.29 6.14 4.72
C SER A 158 -5.78 5.98 4.31
N PRO A 159 -6.26 4.83 3.80
CA PRO A 159 -7.70 4.66 3.50
C PRO A 159 -8.66 4.89 4.68
N GLN A 160 -8.23 4.66 5.91
CA GLN A 160 -9.02 4.98 7.11
C GLN A 160 -9.21 6.48 7.25
N TRP A 161 -8.13 7.25 7.04
CA TRP A 161 -8.20 8.69 7.03
C TRP A 161 -9.11 9.23 5.92
N PHE A 162 -9.12 8.61 4.74
CA PHE A 162 -9.94 9.09 3.63
C PHE A 162 -11.43 8.77 3.79
N ASN A 163 -11.74 7.55 4.20
CA ASN A 163 -13.08 6.97 3.99
C ASN A 163 -13.86 6.77 5.30
N THR A 164 -13.19 6.59 6.43
CA THR A 164 -13.85 6.21 7.69
C THR A 164 -14.64 7.37 8.27
N GLY A 165 -15.92 7.13 8.49
CA GLY A 165 -16.82 8.05 9.19
C GLY A 165 -17.40 9.18 8.37
N LEU A 166 -17.20 9.22 7.06
CA LEU A 166 -17.87 10.21 6.21
C LEU A 166 -19.40 10.08 6.29
N HIS A 167 -19.93 8.85 6.22
CA HIS A 167 -21.35 8.60 6.39
C HIS A 167 -21.82 8.80 7.84
N TRP A 168 -21.07 8.27 8.82
CA TRP A 168 -21.45 8.36 10.23
C TRP A 168 -21.44 9.81 10.77
N ALA A 169 -20.40 10.59 10.48
CA ALA A 169 -20.23 11.94 11.03
C ALA A 169 -20.97 13.02 10.23
N TYR A 170 -21.21 12.80 8.93
CA TYR A 170 -21.73 13.85 8.05
C TYR A 170 -22.96 13.45 7.22
N GLY A 171 -23.34 12.17 7.20
CA GLY A 171 -24.37 11.64 6.29
C GLY A 171 -23.96 11.69 4.81
N ILE A 172 -22.65 11.78 4.51
CA ILE A 172 -22.16 11.75 3.13
C ILE A 172 -22.38 10.35 2.58
N ASP A 173 -23.01 10.29 1.41
CA ASP A 173 -23.35 9.05 0.73
C ASP A 173 -23.11 9.14 -0.79
N GLY A 174 -23.24 8.02 -1.50
CA GLY A 174 -23.12 7.92 -2.96
C GLY A 174 -23.61 6.56 -3.48
N PRO A 175 -23.84 6.43 -4.80
CA PRO A 175 -24.38 5.21 -5.38
C PRO A 175 -23.43 4.02 -5.22
N ALA A 176 -24.00 2.81 -5.10
CA ALA A 176 -23.27 1.55 -5.09
C ALA A 176 -22.32 1.39 -6.29
N GLN A 177 -21.17 0.74 -6.07
CA GLN A 177 -20.10 0.60 -7.09
C GLN A 177 -19.65 -0.84 -7.34
N GLY A 178 -20.49 -1.81 -6.95
CA GLY A 178 -20.19 -3.24 -7.07
C GLY A 178 -19.35 -3.79 -5.92
N HIS A 179 -19.44 -3.16 -4.75
CA HIS A 179 -18.85 -3.66 -3.50
C HIS A 179 -19.82 -4.57 -2.74
N TYR A 180 -19.27 -5.35 -1.82
CA TYR A 180 -19.98 -6.32 -0.99
C TYR A 180 -19.52 -6.22 0.46
N PHE A 181 -20.38 -6.62 1.39
CA PHE A 181 -20.05 -6.74 2.81
C PHE A 181 -20.72 -7.99 3.39
N VAL A 182 -20.27 -8.42 4.56
CA VAL A 182 -20.92 -9.50 5.32
C VAL A 182 -21.63 -8.87 6.51
N ASP A 183 -22.92 -9.17 6.69
CA ASP A 183 -23.65 -8.75 7.88
C ASP A 183 -23.08 -9.48 9.10
N HIS A 184 -22.62 -8.71 10.08
CA HIS A 184 -21.90 -9.27 11.23
C HIS A 184 -22.79 -10.07 12.21
N LYS A 185 -24.12 -9.94 12.11
CA LYS A 185 -25.07 -10.67 12.96
C LYS A 185 -25.50 -11.98 12.30
N THR A 186 -25.83 -11.94 11.01
CA THR A 186 -26.31 -13.12 10.28
C THR A 186 -25.17 -13.93 9.66
N GLY A 187 -24.02 -13.29 9.41
CA GLY A 187 -22.93 -13.87 8.64
C GLY A 187 -23.24 -13.99 7.14
N GLU A 188 -24.31 -13.36 6.64
CA GLU A 188 -24.71 -13.41 5.23
C GLU A 188 -24.01 -12.34 4.39
N LEU A 189 -23.70 -12.69 3.14
CA LEU A 189 -23.05 -11.79 2.18
C LEU A 189 -24.10 -10.93 1.45
N HIS A 190 -23.89 -9.62 1.42
CA HIS A 190 -24.77 -8.68 0.75
C HIS A 190 -24.00 -7.77 -0.22
N ALA A 191 -24.67 -7.35 -1.30
CA ALA A 191 -24.19 -6.27 -2.13
C ALA A 191 -24.42 -4.94 -1.41
N SER A 192 -23.44 -4.04 -1.46
CA SER A 192 -23.56 -2.72 -0.88
C SER A 192 -24.54 -1.85 -1.69
N ASN A 193 -25.45 -1.18 -1.01
CA ASN A 193 -26.38 -0.22 -1.62
C ASN A 193 -25.82 1.22 -1.63
N SER A 194 -24.76 1.46 -0.84
CA SER A 194 -24.13 2.76 -0.60
C SER A 194 -22.62 2.69 -0.80
N ALA A 195 -22.03 3.80 -1.27
CA ALA A 195 -20.59 3.96 -1.40
C ALA A 195 -19.85 4.26 -0.08
N TYR A 196 -20.55 4.67 0.98
CA TYR A 196 -19.91 5.21 2.20
C TYR A 196 -20.50 4.71 3.52
N GLU A 197 -21.69 4.09 3.52
CA GLU A 197 -22.29 3.52 4.74
C GLU A 197 -21.35 2.50 5.39
N HIS A 198 -20.86 1.58 4.57
CA HIS A 198 -19.70 0.75 4.87
C HIS A 198 -18.47 1.39 4.19
N PRO A 199 -17.45 1.84 4.93
CA PRO A 199 -16.24 2.38 4.29
C PRO A 199 -15.41 1.29 3.60
N GLN A 200 -14.48 1.69 2.72
CA GLN A 200 -13.34 0.85 2.32
C GLN A 200 -12.09 1.29 3.12
N PRO A 201 -11.89 0.78 4.35
CA PRO A 201 -10.81 1.23 5.23
C PRO A 201 -9.49 0.46 5.04
N HIS A 202 -9.49 -0.65 4.30
CA HIS A 202 -8.32 -1.52 4.17
C HIS A 202 -7.32 -0.95 3.16
N ALA A 203 -6.02 -1.06 3.44
CA ALA A 203 -4.98 -0.60 2.52
C ALA A 203 -4.44 -1.70 1.60
N CYS A 204 -4.53 -2.95 2.03
CA CYS A 204 -3.79 -4.05 1.42
C CYS A 204 -4.74 -5.16 1.00
N PHE A 205 -4.64 -5.59 -0.25
CA PHE A 205 -5.46 -6.65 -0.82
C PHE A 205 -4.59 -7.65 -1.56
N ILE A 206 -4.89 -8.93 -1.37
CA ILE A 206 -4.36 -10.02 -2.18
C ILE A 206 -5.50 -10.51 -3.07
N GLN A 207 -5.27 -10.63 -4.37
CA GLN A 207 -6.29 -11.09 -5.32
C GLN A 207 -5.79 -12.28 -6.12
N SER A 208 -6.65 -13.28 -6.29
CA SER A 208 -6.38 -14.36 -7.23
C SER A 208 -6.66 -13.93 -8.67
N VAL A 209 -6.01 -14.62 -9.60
CA VAL A 209 -6.27 -14.51 -11.03
C VAL A 209 -6.22 -15.91 -11.65
N ALA A 210 -7.28 -16.26 -12.37
CA ALA A 210 -7.35 -17.48 -13.16
C ALA A 210 -6.84 -17.26 -14.59
N ASP A 211 -6.38 -18.34 -15.22
CA ASP A 211 -6.00 -18.35 -16.65
C ASP A 211 -7.24 -18.39 -17.56
N ASP A 212 -8.08 -17.37 -17.40
CA ASP A 212 -9.31 -17.10 -18.13
C ASP A 212 -9.33 -15.61 -18.51
N LEU A 213 -9.78 -15.29 -19.72
CA LEU A 213 -9.72 -13.91 -20.21
C LEU A 213 -10.81 -13.01 -19.62
N VAL A 214 -12.08 -13.45 -19.57
CA VAL A 214 -13.24 -12.54 -19.41
C VAL A 214 -14.24 -12.95 -18.33
N ASN A 215 -14.19 -14.17 -17.83
CA ASN A 215 -15.11 -14.64 -16.80
C ASN A 215 -14.73 -14.06 -15.42
N GLU A 216 -15.66 -14.17 -14.46
CA GLU A 216 -15.42 -13.80 -13.06
C GLU A 216 -14.18 -14.54 -12.51
N GLY A 217 -13.27 -13.80 -11.86
CA GLY A 217 -11.97 -14.33 -11.42
C GLY A 217 -10.90 -14.42 -12.51
N GLY A 218 -11.21 -14.09 -13.77
CA GLY A 218 -10.26 -14.02 -14.88
C GLY A 218 -9.42 -12.72 -14.92
N ILE A 219 -8.65 -12.57 -15.99
CA ILE A 219 -7.68 -11.47 -16.19
C ILE A 219 -8.37 -10.11 -16.29
N MET A 220 -9.40 -9.98 -17.13
CA MET A 220 -10.11 -8.70 -17.32
C MET A 220 -10.91 -8.31 -16.07
N ASP A 221 -11.49 -9.28 -15.38
CA ASP A 221 -12.21 -9.06 -14.12
C ASP A 221 -11.28 -8.57 -13.00
N LEU A 222 -10.05 -9.11 -12.91
CA LEU A 222 -9.04 -8.60 -11.97
C LEU A 222 -8.84 -7.08 -12.12
N TRP A 223 -8.74 -6.57 -13.35
CA TRP A 223 -8.55 -5.12 -13.56
C TRP A 223 -9.76 -4.29 -13.15
N VAL A 224 -10.98 -4.83 -13.30
CA VAL A 224 -12.20 -4.19 -12.78
C VAL A 224 -12.16 -4.13 -11.25
N ARG A 225 -11.80 -5.23 -10.58
CA ARG A 225 -11.67 -5.30 -9.12
C ARG A 225 -10.57 -4.37 -8.60
N GLU A 226 -9.41 -4.34 -9.25
CA GLU A 226 -8.32 -3.41 -8.94
C GLU A 226 -8.72 -1.94 -9.11
N ALA A 227 -9.48 -1.61 -10.16
CA ALA A 227 -9.97 -0.25 -10.37
C ALA A 227 -10.87 0.21 -9.22
N ARG A 228 -11.75 -0.67 -8.71
CA ARG A 228 -12.56 -0.39 -7.52
C ARG A 228 -11.67 -0.13 -6.30
N LEU A 229 -10.60 -0.89 -6.10
CA LEU A 229 -9.67 -0.71 -4.99
C LEU A 229 -8.89 0.60 -5.07
N PHE A 230 -8.29 0.89 -6.22
CA PHE A 230 -7.46 2.07 -6.44
C PHE A 230 -8.26 3.37 -6.29
N LYS A 231 -9.54 3.36 -6.69
CA LYS A 231 -10.45 4.51 -6.53
C LYS A 231 -10.53 5.00 -5.08
N TYR A 232 -10.51 4.08 -4.11
CA TYR A 232 -10.61 4.38 -2.68
C TYR A 232 -9.24 4.40 -1.96
N GLY A 233 -8.14 4.35 -2.74
CA GLY A 233 -6.79 4.56 -2.24
C GLY A 233 -6.12 3.31 -1.65
N SER A 234 -6.65 2.12 -1.91
CA SER A 234 -6.06 0.83 -1.52
C SER A 234 -5.11 0.30 -2.58
N GLY A 235 -4.21 -0.60 -2.21
CA GLY A 235 -3.30 -1.29 -3.12
C GLY A 235 -3.61 -2.78 -3.24
N SER A 236 -3.19 -3.42 -4.33
CA SER A 236 -3.47 -4.83 -4.62
C SER A 236 -2.23 -5.58 -5.09
N GLY A 237 -2.08 -6.84 -4.68
CA GLY A 237 -1.10 -7.75 -5.24
C GLY A 237 -1.69 -9.08 -5.67
N SER A 238 -1.09 -9.66 -6.71
CA SER A 238 -1.51 -10.92 -7.31
C SER A 238 -0.31 -11.71 -7.80
N ASN A 239 -0.38 -13.04 -7.65
CA ASN A 239 0.55 -13.97 -8.28
C ASN A 239 -0.03 -14.42 -9.62
N PHE A 240 0.67 -14.08 -10.70
CA PHE A 240 0.24 -14.33 -12.08
C PHE A 240 0.74 -15.65 -12.65
N SER A 241 1.42 -16.48 -11.84
CA SER A 241 2.05 -17.72 -12.31
C SER A 241 1.09 -18.78 -12.80
N LYS A 242 -0.22 -18.62 -12.56
CA LYS A 242 -1.26 -19.48 -13.14
C LYS A 242 -1.52 -19.19 -14.62
N ILE A 243 -1.24 -17.97 -15.07
CA ILE A 243 -1.44 -17.57 -16.47
C ILE A 243 -0.46 -18.33 -17.35
N ARG A 244 -0.92 -18.83 -18.49
CA ARG A 244 -0.06 -19.60 -19.41
C ARG A 244 1.01 -18.72 -20.07
N GLY A 245 2.20 -19.29 -20.28
CA GLY A 245 3.33 -18.62 -20.90
C GLY A 245 3.17 -18.38 -22.41
N ASP A 246 4.12 -17.65 -22.99
CA ASP A 246 4.12 -17.36 -24.42
C ASP A 246 4.17 -18.64 -25.27
N GLY A 247 3.37 -18.66 -26.34
CA GLY A 247 3.36 -19.78 -27.27
C GLY A 247 2.68 -21.05 -26.76
N GLU A 248 2.11 -21.08 -25.54
CA GLU A 248 1.27 -22.18 -25.06
C GLU A 248 -0.07 -22.26 -25.82
N SER A 249 -0.69 -23.43 -25.88
CA SER A 249 -1.89 -23.67 -26.71
C SER A 249 -3.15 -23.01 -26.14
N LEU A 250 -4.06 -22.58 -27.01
CA LEU A 250 -5.40 -22.08 -26.65
C LEU A 250 -6.49 -23.11 -27.00
N SER A 251 -7.57 -23.14 -26.24
CA SER A 251 -8.68 -24.10 -26.44
C SER A 251 -9.40 -23.91 -27.77
N GLY A 252 -9.53 -22.66 -28.25
CA GLY A 252 -10.11 -22.33 -29.55
C GLY A 252 -9.16 -22.49 -30.74
N GLY A 253 -7.95 -23.03 -30.54
CA GLY A 253 -6.86 -23.00 -31.52
C GLY A 253 -6.01 -21.73 -31.43
N GLY A 254 -4.78 -21.81 -31.94
CA GLY A 254 -3.80 -20.72 -31.84
C GLY A 254 -2.86 -20.84 -30.63
N ARG A 255 -2.14 -19.75 -30.35
CA ARG A 255 -1.09 -19.68 -29.31
C ARG A 255 -1.30 -18.47 -28.41
N SER A 256 -1.00 -18.63 -27.13
CA SER A 256 -1.01 -17.56 -26.12
C SER A 256 -0.02 -16.46 -26.48
N SER A 257 -0.38 -15.21 -26.17
CA SER A 257 0.52 -14.05 -26.20
C SER A 257 1.45 -13.95 -24.97
N GLY A 258 1.35 -14.91 -24.05
CA GLY A 258 2.13 -14.99 -22.83
C GLY A 258 1.72 -14.02 -21.74
N LEU A 259 2.28 -14.26 -20.56
CA LEU A 259 2.01 -13.50 -19.33
C LEU A 259 2.37 -12.01 -19.51
N MET A 260 3.52 -11.73 -20.12
CA MET A 260 4.06 -10.37 -20.24
C MET A 260 3.13 -9.42 -21.01
N SER A 261 2.34 -9.94 -21.96
CA SER A 261 1.38 -9.14 -22.71
C SER A 261 0.27 -8.60 -21.81
N PHE A 262 -0.25 -9.42 -20.90
CA PHE A 262 -1.29 -9.00 -19.95
C PHE A 262 -0.74 -8.10 -18.85
N LEU A 263 0.50 -8.35 -18.38
CA LEU A 263 1.14 -7.48 -17.40
C LEU A 263 1.32 -6.04 -17.92
N ARG A 264 1.64 -5.86 -19.21
CA ARG A 264 1.71 -4.54 -19.84
C ARG A 264 0.35 -3.82 -19.85
N ILE A 265 -0.76 -4.55 -20.02
CA ILE A 265 -2.10 -3.96 -19.98
C ILE A 265 -2.44 -3.54 -18.54
N GLY A 266 -2.20 -4.43 -17.57
CA GLY A 266 -2.44 -4.14 -16.16
C GLY A 266 -1.62 -2.95 -15.64
N ASP A 267 -0.38 -2.83 -16.05
CA ASP A 267 0.48 -1.67 -15.77
C ASP A 267 -0.12 -0.36 -16.27
N ARG A 268 -0.62 -0.34 -17.52
CA ARG A 268 -1.28 0.84 -18.09
C ARG A 268 -2.59 1.17 -17.39
N ALA A 269 -3.37 0.17 -17.03
CA ALA A 269 -4.60 0.36 -16.28
C ALA A 269 -4.32 0.98 -14.89
N ALA A 270 -3.32 0.49 -14.18
CA ALA A 270 -2.90 1.04 -12.89
C ALA A 270 -2.44 2.51 -13.01
N GLY A 271 -1.62 2.83 -14.02
CA GLY A 271 -1.15 4.20 -14.26
C GLY A 271 -2.25 5.21 -14.61
N ALA A 272 -3.38 4.74 -15.16
CA ALA A 272 -4.51 5.58 -15.53
C ALA A 272 -5.43 5.95 -14.34
N ILE A 273 -5.38 5.19 -13.23
CA ILE A 273 -6.34 5.32 -12.13
C ILE A 273 -5.70 6.09 -10.96
N LYS A 274 -6.39 7.14 -10.50
CA LYS A 274 -6.02 7.95 -9.34
C LYS A 274 -7.16 7.93 -8.31
N SER A 275 -6.82 7.90 -7.02
CA SER A 275 -7.85 7.81 -5.96
C SER A 275 -8.67 9.11 -5.80
N GLY A 276 -9.96 8.99 -5.48
CA GLY A 276 -10.97 10.06 -5.53
C GLY A 276 -10.69 11.30 -4.66
N GLY A 277 -9.96 12.27 -5.21
CA GLY A 277 -9.72 13.58 -4.59
C GLY A 277 -8.33 13.78 -3.99
N THR A 278 -7.46 12.77 -4.07
CA THR A 278 -6.03 12.87 -3.70
C THR A 278 -5.15 12.47 -4.88
N THR A 279 -3.90 12.95 -4.91
CA THR A 279 -2.94 12.63 -5.99
C THR A 279 -2.30 11.24 -5.84
N ARG A 280 -2.85 10.33 -5.01
CA ARG A 280 -2.26 9.00 -4.78
C ARG A 280 -2.42 8.11 -6.01
N ARG A 281 -1.29 7.64 -6.55
CA ARG A 281 -1.22 6.66 -7.65
C ARG A 281 -1.65 5.27 -7.16
N ALA A 282 -2.15 4.45 -8.07
CA ALA A 282 -2.39 3.04 -7.81
C ALA A 282 -1.12 2.35 -7.30
N ALA A 283 -1.27 1.42 -6.36
CA ALA A 283 -0.17 0.59 -5.86
C ALA A 283 -0.47 -0.86 -6.19
N LYS A 284 0.37 -1.47 -7.05
CA LYS A 284 0.19 -2.82 -7.56
C LYS A 284 1.44 -3.68 -7.28
N MET A 285 1.25 -4.93 -6.87
CA MET A 285 2.29 -5.96 -6.83
C MET A 285 2.01 -7.06 -7.86
N VAL A 286 3.02 -7.39 -8.65
CA VAL A 286 3.01 -8.49 -9.61
C VAL A 286 4.03 -9.52 -9.14
N ILE A 287 3.55 -10.73 -8.88
CA ILE A 287 4.39 -11.84 -8.44
C ILE A 287 4.42 -12.93 -9.52
N VAL A 288 5.60 -13.46 -9.79
CA VAL A 288 5.82 -14.58 -10.70
C VAL A 288 6.75 -15.60 -10.04
N ASP A 289 6.37 -16.87 -10.09
CA ASP A 289 7.10 -17.99 -9.54
C ASP A 289 8.32 -18.27 -10.42
N ILE A 290 9.43 -18.65 -9.79
CA ILE A 290 10.73 -18.83 -10.46
C ILE A 290 10.73 -19.95 -11.53
N ASP A 291 9.72 -20.83 -11.55
CA ASP A 291 9.57 -21.90 -12.53
C ASP A 291 8.69 -21.51 -13.74
N HIS A 292 8.20 -20.27 -13.81
CA HIS A 292 7.30 -19.84 -14.88
C HIS A 292 8.03 -19.74 -16.24
N PRO A 293 7.43 -20.18 -17.37
CA PRO A 293 8.08 -20.12 -18.69
C PRO A 293 8.55 -18.72 -19.11
N ASP A 294 7.80 -17.68 -18.73
CA ASP A 294 8.11 -16.28 -19.06
C ASP A 294 8.98 -15.57 -17.99
N VAL A 295 9.52 -16.29 -16.99
CA VAL A 295 10.21 -15.67 -15.84
C VAL A 295 11.43 -14.83 -16.23
N GLU A 296 12.21 -15.27 -17.23
CA GLU A 296 13.39 -14.51 -17.69
C GLU A 296 12.98 -13.15 -18.26
N ALA A 297 11.91 -13.10 -19.05
CA ALA A 297 11.39 -11.86 -19.62
C ALA A 297 10.79 -10.95 -18.54
N PHE A 298 10.22 -11.53 -17.49
CA PHE A 298 9.72 -10.80 -16.33
C PHE A 298 10.86 -10.17 -15.51
N ILE A 299 11.94 -10.91 -15.26
CA ILE A 299 13.14 -10.41 -14.55
C ILE A 299 13.77 -9.24 -15.32
N ASP A 300 13.94 -9.38 -16.64
CA ASP A 300 14.56 -8.34 -17.47
C ASP A 300 13.64 -7.14 -17.75
N TRP A 301 12.36 -7.21 -17.37
CA TRP A 301 11.34 -6.29 -17.89
C TRP A 301 11.68 -4.83 -17.59
N LYS A 302 11.89 -4.46 -16.32
CA LYS A 302 12.18 -3.06 -15.97
C LYS A 302 13.54 -2.62 -16.49
N VAL A 303 14.56 -3.47 -16.45
CA VAL A 303 15.89 -3.18 -17.02
C VAL A 303 15.81 -2.74 -18.47
N VAL A 304 15.04 -3.48 -19.28
CA VAL A 304 14.84 -3.15 -20.70
C VAL A 304 14.04 -1.86 -20.89
N GLU A 305 13.06 -1.59 -20.03
CA GLU A 305 12.26 -0.36 -20.10
C GLU A 305 13.09 0.88 -19.66
N GLU A 306 14.00 0.75 -18.69
CA GLU A 306 14.98 1.79 -18.34
C GLU A 306 15.92 2.14 -19.51
N GLN A 307 16.38 1.11 -20.24
CA GLN A 307 17.20 1.32 -21.44
C GLN A 307 16.42 2.09 -22.52
N LYS A 308 15.10 1.87 -22.65
CA LYS A 308 14.25 2.65 -23.56
C LYS A 308 14.14 4.10 -23.13
N VAL A 309 13.94 4.37 -21.84
CA VAL A 309 13.93 5.76 -21.30
C VAL A 309 15.24 6.46 -21.64
N ALA A 310 16.38 5.82 -21.39
CA ALA A 310 17.70 6.37 -21.72
C ALA A 310 17.83 6.69 -23.22
N ALA A 311 17.33 5.81 -24.09
CA ALA A 311 17.32 6.02 -25.54
C ALA A 311 16.40 7.16 -25.99
N LEU A 312 15.19 7.27 -25.40
CA LEU A 312 14.23 8.35 -25.69
C LEU A 312 14.78 9.72 -25.27
N VAL A 313 15.34 9.82 -24.07
CA VAL A 313 15.93 11.06 -23.55
C VAL A 313 17.13 11.48 -24.40
N SER A 314 18.05 10.55 -24.65
CA SER A 314 19.25 10.83 -25.44
C SER A 314 18.91 11.20 -26.88
N GLY A 315 18.03 10.42 -27.52
CA GLY A 315 17.61 10.62 -28.90
C GLY A 315 16.86 11.94 -29.10
N SER A 316 15.94 12.28 -28.19
CA SER A 316 15.18 13.53 -28.28
C SER A 316 16.06 14.77 -28.11
N LYS A 317 17.01 14.76 -27.16
CA LYS A 317 17.97 15.86 -26.95
C LYS A 317 18.92 16.02 -28.13
N LEU A 318 19.43 14.91 -28.69
CA LEU A 318 20.27 14.94 -29.89
C LEU A 318 19.49 15.46 -31.10
N ALA A 319 18.24 15.01 -31.29
CA ALA A 319 17.38 15.50 -32.35
C ALA A 319 17.16 17.01 -32.23
N ALA A 320 16.69 17.50 -31.07
CA ALA A 320 16.48 18.93 -30.84
C ALA A 320 17.74 19.76 -31.12
N ARG A 321 18.91 19.31 -30.65
CA ARG A 321 20.20 19.97 -30.90
C ARG A 321 20.55 20.00 -32.39
N HIS A 322 20.60 18.86 -33.05
CA HIS A 322 21.09 18.77 -34.43
C HIS A 322 20.12 19.40 -35.44
N LEU A 323 18.82 19.29 -35.21
CA LEU A 323 17.80 19.94 -36.05
C LEU A 323 17.90 21.47 -35.95
N ASN A 324 18.10 22.04 -34.74
CA ASN A 324 18.31 23.48 -34.60
C ASN A 324 19.65 23.95 -35.17
N LEU A 325 20.73 23.14 -35.11
CA LEU A 325 21.99 23.44 -35.78
C LEU A 325 21.84 23.46 -37.31
N ILE A 326 21.08 22.54 -37.88
CA ILE A 326 20.75 22.53 -39.33
C ILE A 326 19.95 23.79 -39.68
N MET A 327 18.92 24.13 -38.88
CA MET A 327 18.12 25.33 -39.09
C MET A 327 18.99 26.60 -39.07
N ALA A 328 19.89 26.72 -38.09
CA ALA A 328 20.82 27.84 -38.00
C ALA A 328 21.82 27.87 -39.18
N ALA A 329 22.31 26.71 -39.65
CA ALA A 329 23.18 26.63 -40.81
C ALA A 329 22.49 27.02 -42.13
N CYS A 330 21.18 26.77 -42.26
CA CYS A 330 20.37 27.28 -43.38
C CYS A 330 20.23 28.81 -43.37
N ARG A 331 20.45 29.46 -42.21
CA ARG A 331 20.18 30.90 -41.98
C ARG A 331 21.40 31.80 -41.98
N LYS A 332 22.61 31.26 -41.77
CA LYS A 332 23.82 32.10 -41.66
C LYS A 332 23.88 33.05 -42.86
N PRO A 333 24.03 34.37 -42.64
CA PRO A 333 24.10 35.34 -43.74
C PRO A 333 25.35 35.03 -44.54
N ALA A 334 25.15 34.39 -45.68
CA ALA A 334 26.18 34.31 -46.69
C ALA A 334 26.42 35.72 -47.25
N PRO A 335 27.67 36.13 -47.54
CA PRO A 335 27.88 37.11 -48.60
C PRO A 335 27.16 36.59 -49.85
N ALA A 336 26.75 37.47 -50.77
CA ALA A 336 25.80 37.25 -51.87
C ALA A 336 25.99 36.03 -52.82
N GLU A 337 26.84 35.05 -52.50
CA GLU A 337 27.17 33.85 -53.26
C GLU A 337 27.13 32.50 -52.48
N ALA A 338 26.72 32.40 -51.19
CA ALA A 338 26.77 31.11 -50.46
C ALA A 338 25.39 30.43 -50.22
N GLY A 339 24.84 29.80 -51.26
CA GLY A 339 24.13 28.50 -51.23
C GLY A 339 22.88 28.25 -50.38
N GLY A 340 22.45 29.17 -49.51
CA GLY A 340 21.19 29.11 -48.74
C GLY A 340 20.87 27.75 -48.12
N THR A 341 19.75 27.15 -48.54
CA THR A 341 19.23 25.85 -48.08
C THR A 341 19.63 24.67 -48.97
N ASP A 342 20.60 24.88 -49.88
CA ASP A 342 21.15 23.84 -50.74
C ASP A 342 22.46 23.29 -50.13
N PRO A 343 22.49 22.03 -49.66
CA PRO A 343 23.71 21.42 -49.10
C PRO A 343 24.88 21.33 -50.09
N THR A 344 24.63 21.40 -51.40
CA THR A 344 25.68 21.38 -52.44
C THR A 344 26.42 22.72 -52.54
N GLN A 345 25.76 23.81 -52.11
CA GLN A 345 26.29 25.16 -52.18
C GLN A 345 26.59 25.77 -50.79
N ASN A 346 26.08 25.17 -49.71
CA ASN A 346 26.32 25.59 -48.33
C ASN A 346 27.18 24.55 -47.56
N PRO A 347 28.51 24.77 -47.42
CA PRO A 347 29.41 23.86 -46.71
C PRO A 347 29.07 23.72 -45.21
N ALA A 348 28.54 24.77 -44.57
CA ALA A 348 28.14 24.73 -43.18
C ALA A 348 26.92 23.80 -43.00
N LEU A 349 25.89 23.95 -43.85
CA LEU A 349 24.74 23.04 -43.88
C LEU A 349 25.16 21.59 -44.16
N ARG A 350 26.06 21.36 -45.13
CA ARG A 350 26.59 20.02 -45.40
C ARG A 350 27.28 19.40 -44.18
N ARG A 351 28.05 20.20 -43.43
CA ARG A 351 28.71 19.76 -42.20
C ARG A 351 27.68 19.38 -41.14
N GLU A 352 26.67 20.21 -40.89
CA GLU A 352 25.64 19.94 -39.89
C GLU A 352 24.77 18.73 -40.27
N ILE A 353 24.45 18.53 -41.57
CA ILE A 353 23.78 17.32 -42.06
C ILE A 353 24.62 16.07 -41.78
N ARG A 354 25.93 16.11 -42.07
CA ARG A 354 26.84 14.98 -41.75
C ARG A 354 26.95 14.74 -40.25
N ALA A 355 26.89 15.78 -39.42
CA ALA A 355 26.88 15.64 -37.97
C ALA A 355 25.57 15.00 -37.47
N ALA A 356 24.41 15.46 -37.96
CA ALA A 356 23.11 14.90 -37.63
C ALA A 356 22.99 13.42 -38.04
N ARG A 357 23.47 13.05 -39.24
CA ARG A 357 23.51 11.64 -39.67
C ARG A 357 24.41 10.78 -38.78
N ARG A 358 25.57 11.30 -38.36
CA ARG A 358 26.45 10.62 -37.39
C ARG A 358 25.79 10.46 -36.02
N ALA A 359 24.88 11.37 -35.65
CA ALA A 359 24.06 11.30 -34.45
C ALA A 359 22.76 10.49 -34.64
N LEU A 360 22.63 9.72 -35.73
CA LEU A 360 21.48 8.86 -36.03
C LEU A 360 20.13 9.59 -36.17
N ILE A 361 20.16 10.88 -36.51
CA ILE A 361 18.93 11.64 -36.79
C ILE A 361 18.33 11.16 -38.11
N PRO A 362 17.03 10.78 -38.17
CA PRO A 362 16.43 10.28 -39.39
C PRO A 362 16.46 11.30 -40.52
N GLU A 363 16.74 10.83 -41.74
CA GLU A 363 16.87 11.69 -42.93
C GLU A 363 15.59 12.49 -43.20
N SER A 364 14.42 11.91 -42.91
CA SER A 364 13.13 12.60 -43.06
C SER A 364 13.03 13.88 -42.21
N TYR A 365 13.58 13.88 -41.00
CA TYR A 365 13.61 15.08 -40.14
C TYR A 365 14.60 16.11 -40.66
N ILE A 366 15.79 15.68 -41.10
CA ILE A 366 16.81 16.56 -41.70
C ILE A 366 16.21 17.31 -42.90
N GLN A 367 15.60 16.59 -43.83
CA GLN A 367 14.98 17.18 -45.02
C GLN A 367 13.82 18.11 -44.65
N ARG A 368 12.98 17.74 -43.68
CA ARG A 368 11.87 18.58 -43.19
C ARG A 368 12.36 19.91 -42.64
N VAL A 369 13.44 19.93 -41.86
CA VAL A 369 14.00 21.18 -41.32
C VAL A 369 14.54 22.09 -42.42
N ILE A 370 15.22 21.53 -43.43
CA ILE A 370 15.68 22.30 -44.59
C ILE A 370 14.50 22.89 -45.36
N GLN A 371 13.41 22.13 -45.53
CA GLN A 371 12.18 22.62 -46.14
C GLN A 371 11.51 23.74 -45.33
N PHE A 372 11.47 23.61 -44.00
CA PHE A 372 10.98 24.69 -43.13
C PHE A 372 11.86 25.94 -43.20
N ALA A 373 13.18 25.78 -43.26
CA ALA A 373 14.07 26.91 -43.48
C ALA A 373 13.79 27.63 -44.80
N ARG A 374 13.47 26.90 -45.88
CA ARG A 374 13.05 27.49 -47.18
C ARG A 374 11.77 28.31 -47.07
N GLN A 375 10.87 27.94 -46.17
CA GLN A 375 9.61 28.64 -45.92
C GLN A 375 9.77 29.82 -44.94
N GLY A 376 10.97 30.06 -44.42
CA GLY A 376 11.28 31.19 -43.55
C GLY A 376 11.26 30.90 -42.04
N TYR A 377 11.01 29.65 -41.60
CA TYR A 377 10.87 29.31 -40.18
C TYR A 377 12.16 29.46 -39.37
N THR A 378 12.04 30.20 -38.27
CA THR A 378 12.98 30.52 -37.17
C THR A 378 13.96 29.44 -36.73
N GLU A 379 13.30 28.42 -36.25
CA GLU A 379 13.71 27.53 -35.20
C GLU A 379 12.80 26.32 -35.30
N ILE A 380 13.19 25.23 -34.67
CA ILE A 380 12.35 24.05 -34.55
C ILE A 380 12.17 23.78 -33.08
N ASP A 381 10.92 23.87 -32.65
CA ASP A 381 10.53 23.27 -31.40
C ASP A 381 10.45 21.76 -31.59
N PHE A 382 11.37 21.05 -30.96
CA PHE A 382 11.40 19.60 -30.92
C PHE A 382 11.30 19.19 -29.45
N ARG A 383 10.20 18.54 -29.11
CA ARG A 383 9.94 18.10 -27.74
C ARG A 383 11.08 17.21 -27.24
N THR A 384 11.64 17.58 -26.09
CA THR A 384 12.68 16.79 -25.41
C THR A 384 12.10 16.11 -24.18
N TYR A 385 12.72 14.99 -23.82
CA TYR A 385 12.39 14.25 -22.62
C TYR A 385 13.51 14.34 -21.59
N ASP A 386 13.20 14.03 -20.34
CA ASP A 386 14.15 13.93 -19.24
C ASP A 386 13.96 12.63 -18.44
N THR A 387 14.85 12.44 -17.47
CA THR A 387 14.93 11.24 -16.63
C THR A 387 14.23 11.41 -15.29
N ASP A 388 13.41 12.45 -15.12
CA ASP A 388 12.54 12.53 -13.94
C ASP A 388 11.53 11.38 -14.01
N TRP A 389 11.25 10.72 -12.89
CA TRP A 389 10.35 9.57 -12.88
C TRP A 389 8.87 9.95 -13.13
N GLU A 390 8.51 11.23 -13.00
CA GLU A 390 7.23 11.78 -13.44
C GLU A 390 7.23 12.24 -14.91
N SER A 391 8.37 12.11 -15.60
CA SER A 391 8.50 12.58 -16.97
C SER A 391 7.65 11.78 -17.95
N GLU A 392 7.33 12.42 -19.07
CA GLU A 392 6.62 11.76 -20.16
C GLU A 392 7.38 10.55 -20.72
N ALA A 393 8.72 10.52 -20.63
CA ALA A 393 9.46 9.33 -21.04
C ALA A 393 9.08 8.12 -20.20
N TYR A 394 9.05 8.25 -18.87
CA TYR A 394 8.62 7.18 -17.98
C TYR A 394 7.14 6.81 -18.19
N LEU A 395 6.28 7.80 -18.45
CA LEU A 395 4.87 7.55 -18.78
C LEU A 395 4.67 6.77 -20.09
N THR A 396 5.67 6.75 -21.00
CA THR A 396 5.57 6.04 -22.28
C THR A 396 6.12 4.61 -22.25
N VAL A 397 6.89 4.23 -21.24
CA VAL A 397 7.39 2.85 -21.08
C VAL A 397 6.45 2.02 -20.18
N ALA A 398 6.65 0.70 -20.14
CA ALA A 398 5.81 -0.20 -19.35
C ALA A 398 6.51 -0.67 -18.06
N GLY A 399 5.74 -1.24 -17.14
CA GLY A 399 6.23 -1.85 -15.91
C GLY A 399 6.58 -0.86 -14.79
N GLN A 400 6.15 0.40 -14.92
CA GLN A 400 6.48 1.48 -13.98
C GLN A 400 5.40 1.71 -12.90
N ASN A 401 4.22 1.10 -13.07
CA ASN A 401 3.08 1.26 -12.16
C ASN A 401 2.85 0.02 -11.27
N SER A 402 3.84 -0.88 -11.20
CA SER A 402 3.85 -2.02 -10.29
C SER A 402 5.22 -2.24 -9.65
N ASN A 403 5.19 -2.77 -8.43
CA ASN A 403 6.30 -3.51 -7.87
C ASN A 403 6.28 -4.92 -8.44
N ASN A 404 7.44 -5.44 -8.80
CA ASN A 404 7.59 -6.77 -9.36
C ASN A 404 8.38 -7.64 -8.37
N SER A 405 7.96 -8.87 -8.13
CA SER A 405 8.70 -9.80 -7.28
C SER A 405 8.73 -11.19 -7.87
N VAL A 406 9.89 -11.83 -7.80
CA VAL A 406 10.04 -13.24 -8.14
C VAL A 406 9.93 -14.06 -6.86
N ARG A 407 9.12 -15.11 -6.93
CA ARG A 407 8.84 -15.99 -5.81
C ARG A 407 9.69 -17.26 -5.92
N VAL A 408 10.56 -17.48 -4.95
CA VAL A 408 11.59 -18.53 -4.95
C VAL A 408 11.36 -19.52 -3.80
N SER A 409 11.58 -20.80 -4.07
CA SER A 409 11.49 -21.89 -3.07
C SER A 409 12.87 -22.21 -2.49
N ASN A 410 12.91 -22.95 -1.38
CA ASN A 410 14.17 -23.48 -0.85
C ASN A 410 14.87 -24.43 -1.84
N ASP A 411 14.12 -25.25 -2.58
CA ASP A 411 14.68 -26.14 -3.60
C ASP A 411 15.42 -25.35 -4.69
N PHE A 412 14.86 -24.23 -5.16
CA PHE A 412 15.58 -23.36 -6.10
C PHE A 412 16.89 -22.84 -5.48
N LEU A 413 16.85 -22.35 -4.24
CA LEU A 413 18.05 -21.82 -3.57
C LEU A 413 19.11 -22.90 -3.32
N GLU A 414 18.71 -24.13 -3.00
CA GLU A 414 19.60 -25.28 -2.90
C GLU A 414 20.25 -25.60 -4.25
N ARG A 415 19.51 -25.50 -5.36
CA ARG A 415 20.06 -25.65 -6.71
C ARG A 415 21.02 -24.52 -7.06
N VAL A 416 20.76 -23.28 -6.64
CA VAL A 416 21.70 -22.16 -6.80
C VAL A 416 23.02 -22.47 -6.07
N GLN A 417 22.96 -22.89 -4.81
CA GLN A 417 24.13 -23.21 -4.01
C GLN A 417 24.97 -24.34 -4.62
N ASN A 418 24.30 -25.38 -5.13
CA ASN A 418 24.93 -26.58 -5.68
C ASN A 418 25.19 -26.53 -7.20
N ASP A 419 25.02 -25.37 -7.84
CA ASP A 419 25.22 -25.18 -9.28
C ASP A 419 24.37 -26.14 -10.15
N GLY A 420 23.14 -26.39 -9.71
CA GLY A 420 22.20 -27.30 -10.36
C GLY A 420 21.42 -26.67 -11.51
N ALA A 421 20.76 -27.53 -12.29
CA ALA A 421 19.79 -27.12 -13.30
C ALA A 421 18.43 -26.74 -12.67
N TRP A 422 17.69 -25.86 -13.34
CA TRP A 422 16.34 -25.43 -13.00
C TRP A 422 15.41 -25.53 -14.21
N GLU A 423 14.20 -26.04 -14.02
CA GLU A 423 13.25 -26.31 -15.11
C GLU A 423 12.09 -25.31 -15.08
N LEU A 424 11.87 -24.62 -16.20
CA LEU A 424 10.70 -23.79 -16.42
C LEU A 424 9.56 -24.65 -16.95
N THR A 425 8.38 -24.58 -16.33
CA THR A 425 7.28 -25.54 -16.56
C THR A 425 6.04 -24.87 -17.13
N ARG A 426 5.54 -25.39 -18.27
CA ARG A 426 4.32 -24.92 -18.93
C ARG A 426 3.08 -25.07 -18.03
N ARG A 427 2.13 -24.14 -18.14
CA ARG A 427 0.92 -24.16 -17.29
C ARG A 427 -0.20 -25.02 -17.88
N THR A 428 -0.22 -25.20 -19.20
CA THR A 428 -1.28 -25.95 -19.90
C THR A 428 -1.10 -27.47 -19.85
N ASP A 429 0.13 -27.98 -19.94
CA ASP A 429 0.43 -29.42 -20.03
C ASP A 429 1.53 -29.91 -19.09
N ARG A 430 2.06 -29.01 -18.24
CA ARG A 430 3.10 -29.31 -17.23
C ARG A 430 4.41 -29.86 -17.82
N LYS A 431 4.63 -29.72 -19.13
CA LYS A 431 5.90 -30.09 -19.76
C LYS A 431 6.95 -29.02 -19.51
N ILE A 432 8.22 -29.43 -19.55
CA ILE A 432 9.37 -28.52 -19.48
C ILE A 432 9.35 -27.62 -20.72
N ALA A 433 9.30 -26.31 -20.50
CA ALA A 433 9.47 -25.29 -21.52
C ALA A 433 10.95 -25.08 -21.85
N LYS A 434 11.79 -24.97 -20.80
CA LYS A 434 13.21 -24.67 -20.89
C LYS A 434 13.92 -25.14 -19.62
N THR A 435 15.17 -25.58 -19.73
CA THR A 435 16.05 -25.85 -18.59
C THR A 435 17.17 -24.81 -18.57
N LEU A 436 17.46 -24.25 -17.39
CA LEU A 436 18.42 -23.17 -17.13
C LEU A 436 19.42 -23.60 -16.05
N GLY A 437 20.56 -22.91 -15.94
CA GLY A 437 21.38 -22.98 -14.73
C GLY A 437 20.72 -22.18 -13.60
N ALA A 438 20.54 -22.77 -12.42
CA ALA A 438 19.91 -22.08 -11.29
C ALA A 438 20.73 -20.85 -10.86
N ARG A 439 22.06 -20.98 -10.81
CA ARG A 439 22.99 -19.88 -10.50
C ARG A 439 22.93 -18.76 -11.52
N GLU A 440 22.88 -19.08 -12.82
CA GLU A 440 22.74 -18.08 -13.88
C GLU A 440 21.43 -17.29 -13.74
N LEU A 441 20.33 -17.98 -13.45
CA LEU A 441 19.04 -17.32 -13.24
C LEU A 441 19.04 -16.45 -11.97
N TRP A 442 19.72 -16.88 -10.90
CA TRP A 442 19.92 -16.08 -9.69
C TRP A 442 20.77 -14.82 -9.93
N ASP A 443 21.88 -14.97 -10.66
CA ASP A 443 22.75 -13.84 -11.04
C ASP A 443 21.98 -12.83 -11.90
N LYS A 444 21.09 -13.31 -12.77
CA LYS A 444 20.19 -12.47 -13.56
C LYS A 444 19.23 -11.66 -12.70
N ILE A 445 18.63 -12.27 -11.67
CA ILE A 445 17.79 -11.56 -10.69
C ILE A 445 18.62 -10.48 -9.98
N GLY A 446 19.82 -10.84 -9.50
CA GLY A 446 20.71 -9.90 -8.81
C GLY A 446 21.11 -8.71 -9.70
N HIS A 447 21.43 -8.97 -10.97
CA HIS A 447 21.74 -7.92 -11.94
C HIS A 447 20.54 -7.01 -12.20
N ALA A 448 19.35 -7.58 -12.41
CA ALA A 448 18.14 -6.79 -12.66
C ALA A 448 17.77 -5.90 -11.47
N ALA A 449 17.84 -6.44 -10.25
CA ALA A 449 17.59 -5.69 -9.02
C ALA A 449 18.64 -4.57 -8.84
N TRP A 450 19.91 -4.81 -9.14
CA TRP A 450 20.93 -3.76 -9.13
C TRP A 450 20.68 -2.67 -10.20
N ALA A 451 20.27 -3.07 -11.40
CA ALA A 451 20.08 -2.17 -12.53
C ALA A 451 18.79 -1.34 -12.46
N SER A 452 17.74 -1.84 -11.80
CA SER A 452 16.39 -1.25 -11.85
C SER A 452 15.61 -1.27 -10.53
N ALA A 453 16.19 -1.76 -9.43
CA ALA A 453 15.54 -2.00 -8.13
C ALA A 453 14.44 -3.11 -8.13
N ASP A 454 14.21 -3.77 -9.27
CA ASP A 454 13.26 -4.86 -9.44
C ASP A 454 13.90 -6.03 -10.23
N PRO A 455 13.40 -7.26 -10.07
CA PRO A 455 12.34 -7.66 -9.15
C PRO A 455 12.83 -7.82 -7.70
N GLY A 456 11.94 -7.59 -6.74
CA GLY A 456 12.11 -8.06 -5.37
C GLY A 456 12.01 -9.59 -5.26
N LEU A 457 12.15 -10.11 -4.04
CA LEU A 457 12.10 -11.55 -3.75
C LEU A 457 11.00 -11.89 -2.76
N GLN A 458 10.33 -13.03 -2.98
CA GLN A 458 9.47 -13.68 -1.99
C GLN A 458 9.93 -15.10 -1.73
N PHE A 459 10.18 -15.42 -0.46
CA PHE A 459 10.63 -16.75 -0.03
C PHE A 459 9.44 -17.66 0.22
N ASP A 460 9.01 -18.33 -0.84
CA ASP A 460 7.79 -19.11 -0.92
C ASP A 460 7.65 -20.16 0.19
N THR A 461 8.72 -20.91 0.43
CA THR A 461 8.76 -21.97 1.43
C THR A 461 8.64 -21.39 2.83
N THR A 462 9.48 -20.39 3.18
CA THR A 462 9.45 -19.71 4.47
C THR A 462 8.08 -19.08 4.77
N ILE A 463 7.47 -18.41 3.79
CA ILE A 463 6.14 -17.82 3.94
C ILE A 463 5.10 -18.87 4.33
N ASN A 464 5.12 -20.05 3.69
CA ASN A 464 4.15 -21.10 3.97
C ASN A 464 4.46 -21.92 5.25
N ASP A 465 5.73 -22.04 5.65
CA ASP A 465 6.12 -22.65 6.92
C ASP A 465 5.52 -21.88 8.12
N TRP A 466 5.44 -20.55 8.01
CA TRP A 466 4.84 -19.66 9.01
C TRP A 466 3.33 -19.45 8.82
N HIS A 467 2.68 -20.19 7.92
CA HIS A 467 1.26 -19.99 7.65
C HIS A 467 0.39 -20.47 8.82
N THR A 468 -0.46 -19.57 9.31
CA THR A 468 -1.43 -19.86 10.38
C THR A 468 -2.67 -20.61 9.88
N CYS A 469 -3.00 -20.54 8.59
CA CYS A 469 -4.26 -21.07 8.03
C CYS A 469 -4.09 -21.98 6.78
N PRO A 470 -3.15 -22.94 6.76
CA PRO A 470 -2.85 -23.74 5.57
C PRO A 470 -3.97 -24.69 5.14
N ALA A 471 -4.92 -25.05 6.02
CA ALA A 471 -6.05 -25.90 5.66
C ALA A 471 -7.05 -25.17 4.75
N SER A 472 -7.09 -23.84 4.81
CA SER A 472 -7.98 -22.99 4.01
C SER A 472 -7.38 -22.58 2.65
N GLY A 473 -6.16 -23.04 2.36
CA GLY A 473 -5.46 -22.75 1.12
C GLY A 473 -4.02 -22.32 1.37
N ARG A 474 -3.33 -22.06 0.26
CA ARG A 474 -1.93 -21.70 0.25
C ARG A 474 -1.76 -20.19 0.15
N ILE A 475 -0.73 -19.63 0.78
CA ILE A 475 -0.31 -18.25 0.53
C ILE A 475 0.41 -18.22 -0.82
N ASN A 476 -0.17 -17.54 -1.82
CA ASN A 476 0.42 -17.46 -3.18
C ASN A 476 0.99 -16.08 -3.50
N ALA A 477 0.53 -15.05 -2.79
CA ALA A 477 0.88 -13.67 -3.08
C ALA A 477 1.02 -12.83 -1.81
N SER A 478 1.35 -11.56 -1.99
CA SER A 478 1.34 -10.53 -0.97
C SER A 478 0.65 -9.28 -1.51
N ASN A 479 0.47 -8.28 -0.66
CA ASN A 479 0.09 -6.93 -1.06
C ASN A 479 1.28 -6.15 -1.71
N PRO A 480 1.09 -4.88 -2.16
CA PRO A 480 2.11 -4.06 -2.81
C PRO A 480 3.47 -3.93 -2.13
N CYS A 481 3.51 -3.89 -0.80
CA CYS A 481 4.76 -3.67 -0.06
C CYS A 481 5.30 -4.95 0.62
N SER A 482 4.70 -6.12 0.31
CA SER A 482 5.10 -7.46 0.79
C SER A 482 5.02 -7.70 2.31
N GLU A 483 4.37 -6.83 3.07
CA GLU A 483 4.17 -6.93 4.52
C GLU A 483 2.94 -7.76 4.91
N TYR A 484 1.96 -7.90 4.01
CA TYR A 484 0.78 -8.74 4.20
C TYR A 484 0.86 -9.99 3.32
N ASN A 485 1.04 -11.15 3.97
CA ASN A 485 1.14 -12.46 3.34
C ASN A 485 0.06 -13.37 3.92
N PHE A 486 -0.97 -13.64 3.14
CA PHE A 486 -2.09 -14.48 3.55
C PHE A 486 -2.78 -15.11 2.33
N LEU A 487 -3.93 -15.72 2.54
CA LEU A 487 -4.72 -16.37 1.50
C LEU A 487 -5.11 -15.38 0.39
N ASP A 488 -5.24 -15.88 -0.84
CA ASP A 488 -5.75 -15.08 -1.95
C ASP A 488 -7.19 -14.58 -1.67
N ASP A 489 -7.55 -13.48 -2.29
CA ASP A 489 -8.85 -12.81 -2.14
C ASP A 489 -9.14 -12.45 -0.69
N THR A 490 -8.17 -11.83 -0.02
CA THR A 490 -8.31 -11.30 1.35
C THR A 490 -7.79 -9.87 1.43
N ALA A 491 -8.20 -9.16 2.48
CA ALA A 491 -7.78 -7.79 2.75
C ALA A 491 -7.20 -7.63 4.16
N CYS A 492 -6.27 -6.71 4.30
CA CYS A 492 -5.69 -6.34 5.59
C CYS A 492 -5.73 -4.83 5.79
N ASN A 493 -6.16 -4.45 6.98
CA ASN A 493 -6.10 -3.10 7.49
C ASN A 493 -4.92 -2.96 8.44
N LEU A 494 -4.26 -1.81 8.36
CA LEU A 494 -3.01 -1.57 9.06
C LEU A 494 -3.11 -0.39 10.02
N ALA A 495 -2.32 -0.45 11.09
CA ALA A 495 -2.02 0.67 11.95
C ALA A 495 -0.55 0.62 12.38
N SER A 496 -0.01 1.77 12.77
CA SER A 496 1.36 1.86 13.26
C SER A 496 1.45 2.73 14.51
N LEU A 497 2.13 2.21 15.53
CA LEU A 497 2.46 2.95 16.75
C LEU A 497 3.76 3.75 16.55
N ASN A 498 3.79 4.98 17.05
CA ASN A 498 4.99 5.81 17.03
C ASN A 498 5.90 5.46 18.22
N LEU A 499 7.02 4.77 17.99
CA LEU A 499 7.86 4.30 19.09
C LEU A 499 8.45 5.43 19.96
N MET A 500 8.61 6.63 19.41
CA MET A 500 9.17 7.77 20.16
C MET A 500 8.30 8.21 21.33
N VAL A 501 6.98 8.03 21.25
CA VAL A 501 6.07 8.49 22.33
C VAL A 501 6.11 7.59 23.57
N PHE A 502 6.75 6.42 23.46
CA PHE A 502 6.95 5.47 24.55
C PHE A 502 8.34 5.56 25.15
N ARG A 503 9.19 6.50 24.71
CA ARG A 503 10.46 6.78 25.37
C ARG A 503 10.22 7.66 26.59
N ARG A 504 10.67 7.23 27.76
CA ARG A 504 10.66 8.04 28.98
C ARG A 504 11.78 9.09 28.96
N GLU A 505 11.73 10.04 29.89
CA GLU A 505 12.76 11.10 29.99
C GLU A 505 14.16 10.52 30.25
N ASP A 506 14.24 9.45 31.06
CA ASP A 506 15.48 8.72 31.36
C ASP A 506 16.01 7.86 30.19
N GLY A 507 15.29 7.83 29.07
CA GLY A 507 15.64 7.04 27.88
C GLY A 507 15.11 5.62 27.87
N SER A 508 14.51 5.12 28.97
CA SER A 508 13.90 3.78 29.02
C SER A 508 12.61 3.70 28.19
N PHE A 509 12.24 2.48 27.79
CA PHE A 509 11.01 2.23 27.04
C PHE A 509 9.81 1.97 27.96
N ASP A 510 8.68 2.60 27.66
CA ASP A 510 7.45 2.54 28.45
C ASP A 510 6.55 1.38 28.04
N VAL A 511 6.90 0.18 28.53
CA VAL A 511 6.20 -1.08 28.21
C VAL A 511 4.71 -1.03 28.53
N PRO A 512 4.24 -0.68 29.75
CA PRO A 512 2.79 -0.68 30.05
C PRO A 512 1.99 0.25 29.15
N ARG A 513 2.54 1.43 28.84
CA ARG A 513 1.94 2.39 27.94
C ARG A 513 1.85 1.85 26.51
N PHE A 514 2.90 1.16 26.05
CA PHE A 514 2.96 0.53 24.74
C PHE A 514 1.96 -0.62 24.62
N GLU A 515 1.89 -1.52 25.61
CA GLU A 515 0.95 -2.65 25.62
C GLU A 515 -0.51 -2.17 25.62
N HIS A 516 -0.83 -1.12 26.38
CA HIS A 516 -2.14 -0.50 26.36
C HIS A 516 -2.51 0.05 24.96
N ALA A 517 -1.56 0.73 24.31
CA ALA A 517 -1.75 1.22 22.94
C ALA A 517 -1.93 0.07 21.95
N VAL A 518 -1.12 -0.99 22.06
CA VAL A 518 -1.23 -2.21 21.24
C VAL A 518 -2.62 -2.79 21.35
N ARG A 519 -3.11 -3.00 22.58
CA ARG A 519 -4.45 -3.52 22.85
C ARG A 519 -5.55 -2.72 22.15
N LEU A 520 -5.59 -1.40 22.35
CA LEU A 520 -6.63 -0.57 21.76
C LEU A 520 -6.58 -0.57 20.22
N TRP A 521 -5.38 -0.54 19.63
CA TRP A 521 -5.24 -0.59 18.19
C TRP A 521 -5.57 -1.97 17.61
N THR A 522 -5.32 -3.07 18.31
CA THR A 522 -5.81 -4.40 17.92
C THR A 522 -7.34 -4.42 17.83
N ILE A 523 -8.04 -3.82 18.80
CA ILE A 523 -9.50 -3.69 18.80
C ILE A 523 -9.99 -2.81 17.63
N VAL A 524 -9.34 -1.66 17.39
CA VAL A 524 -9.65 -0.79 16.23
C VAL A 524 -9.54 -1.57 14.92
N LEU A 525 -8.49 -2.40 14.78
CA LEU A 525 -8.28 -3.17 13.57
C LEU A 525 -9.37 -4.22 13.37
N GLU A 526 -9.77 -4.96 14.42
CA GLU A 526 -10.86 -5.95 14.35
C GLU A 526 -12.20 -5.29 14.00
N ILE A 527 -12.56 -4.18 14.66
CA ILE A 527 -13.79 -3.42 14.35
C ILE A 527 -13.81 -2.95 12.89
N SER A 528 -12.65 -2.60 12.35
CA SER A 528 -12.54 -2.12 10.98
C SER A 528 -12.84 -3.20 9.94
N VAL A 529 -12.66 -4.48 10.26
CA VAL A 529 -13.10 -5.60 9.41
C VAL A 529 -14.63 -5.64 9.38
N LEU A 530 -15.27 -5.53 10.54
CA LEU A 530 -16.72 -5.60 10.70
C LEU A 530 -17.47 -4.51 9.93
N MET A 531 -16.94 -3.30 9.89
CA MET A 531 -17.60 -2.17 9.23
C MET A 531 -17.38 -2.08 7.71
N ALA A 532 -16.44 -2.84 7.16
CA ALA A 532 -15.93 -2.62 5.81
C ALA A 532 -16.80 -3.19 4.69
N GLN A 533 -16.63 -2.63 3.48
CA GLN A 533 -17.03 -3.23 2.22
C GLN A 533 -15.83 -3.49 1.29
N PHE A 534 -15.98 -4.44 0.37
CA PHE A 534 -14.90 -5.03 -0.44
C PHE A 534 -15.30 -5.15 -1.91
N PRO A 535 -14.35 -5.16 -2.87
CA PRO A 535 -14.64 -5.01 -4.30
C PRO A 535 -15.15 -6.28 -5.01
N SER A 536 -15.19 -7.42 -4.32
CA SER A 536 -15.73 -8.69 -4.80
C SER A 536 -16.37 -9.50 -3.67
N ARG A 537 -17.12 -10.53 -4.05
CA ARG A 537 -17.82 -11.44 -3.12
C ARG A 537 -16.85 -12.25 -2.29
N GLU A 538 -15.82 -12.79 -2.94
CA GLU A 538 -14.79 -13.64 -2.37
C GLU A 538 -14.00 -12.86 -1.32
N ILE A 539 -13.60 -11.62 -1.63
CA ILE A 539 -12.84 -10.78 -0.71
C ILE A 539 -13.68 -10.41 0.50
N ALA A 540 -14.96 -10.06 0.31
CA ALA A 540 -15.86 -9.77 1.44
C ALA A 540 -16.02 -11.00 2.35
N ARG A 541 -16.29 -12.17 1.77
CA ARG A 541 -16.46 -13.42 2.52
C ARG A 541 -15.19 -13.80 3.28
N ARG A 542 -14.06 -13.89 2.60
CA ARG A 542 -12.80 -14.34 3.20
C ARG A 542 -12.25 -13.34 4.22
N SER A 543 -12.39 -12.05 3.98
CA SER A 543 -11.97 -11.04 4.98
C SER A 543 -12.79 -11.17 6.28
N TYR A 544 -14.08 -11.51 6.18
CA TYR A 544 -14.91 -11.82 7.35
C TYR A 544 -14.54 -13.17 8.00
N ASP A 545 -14.23 -14.20 7.19
CA ASP A 545 -13.92 -15.53 7.68
C ASP A 545 -12.60 -15.61 8.44
N PHE A 546 -11.62 -14.77 8.08
CA PHE A 546 -10.26 -14.83 8.64
C PHE A 546 -9.84 -13.61 9.45
N ARG A 547 -10.49 -12.45 9.26
CA ARG A 547 -10.32 -11.23 10.07
C ARG A 547 -8.85 -10.84 10.31
N THR A 548 -8.08 -10.78 9.23
CA THR A 548 -6.63 -10.52 9.30
C THR A 548 -6.33 -9.06 9.66
N LEU A 549 -5.42 -8.86 10.61
CA LEU A 549 -5.04 -7.56 11.14
C LEU A 549 -3.54 -7.30 10.92
N GLY A 550 -3.14 -6.03 10.69
CA GLY A 550 -1.73 -5.65 10.58
C GLY A 550 -1.35 -4.49 11.50
N LEU A 551 -0.99 -4.80 12.75
CA LEU A 551 -0.44 -3.82 13.67
C LEU A 551 1.09 -3.79 13.56
N GLY A 552 1.65 -2.61 13.33
CA GLY A 552 3.08 -2.37 13.27
C GLY A 552 3.51 -1.16 14.10
N TYR A 553 4.73 -0.69 13.83
CA TYR A 553 5.29 0.50 14.45
C TYR A 553 6.18 1.29 13.49
N ALA A 554 6.38 2.56 13.81
CA ALA A 554 7.25 3.50 13.10
C ALA A 554 8.27 4.12 14.06
N ASN A 555 9.28 4.80 13.51
CA ASN A 555 10.32 5.50 14.25
C ASN A 555 11.27 4.62 15.10
N LEU A 556 11.47 3.35 14.75
CA LEU A 556 12.49 2.51 15.40
C LEU A 556 13.89 3.16 15.36
N GLY A 557 14.30 3.66 14.18
CA GLY A 557 15.58 4.35 14.05
C GLY A 557 15.66 5.62 14.91
N GLY A 558 14.57 6.39 14.98
CA GLY A 558 14.47 7.57 15.84
C GLY A 558 14.64 7.22 17.32
N LEU A 559 13.97 6.15 17.76
CA LEU A 559 14.06 5.65 19.13
C LEU A 559 15.50 5.24 19.44
N LEU A 560 16.10 4.38 18.62
CA LEU A 560 17.48 3.92 18.80
C LEU A 560 18.47 5.08 18.88
N MET A 561 18.42 6.03 17.94
CA MET A 561 19.30 7.20 17.96
C MET A 561 19.12 8.04 19.23
N SER A 562 17.88 8.24 19.69
CA SER A 562 17.58 9.02 20.90
C SER A 562 17.98 8.32 22.22
N MET A 563 18.24 7.01 22.16
CA MET A 563 18.78 6.19 23.25
C MET A 563 20.31 6.04 23.15
N GLY A 564 20.95 6.61 22.11
CA GLY A 564 22.38 6.44 21.88
C GLY A 564 22.78 5.06 21.36
N LEU A 565 21.83 4.30 20.78
CA LEU A 565 22.04 2.96 20.26
C LEU A 565 22.24 2.99 18.74
N PRO A 566 23.36 2.46 18.20
CA PRO A 566 23.53 2.33 16.75
C PRO A 566 22.52 1.35 16.15
N TYR A 567 21.97 1.70 14.97
CA TYR A 567 20.98 0.86 14.29
C TYR A 567 21.52 -0.53 13.94
N ASP A 568 22.71 -0.59 13.32
CA ASP A 568 23.41 -1.85 13.05
C ASP A 568 24.28 -2.26 14.25
N SER A 569 23.63 -2.64 15.34
CA SER A 569 24.30 -3.18 16.53
C SER A 569 23.51 -4.35 17.12
N ALA A 570 24.18 -5.15 17.95
CA ALA A 570 23.50 -6.22 18.70
C ALA A 570 22.38 -5.65 19.57
N ALA A 571 22.64 -4.57 20.32
CA ALA A 571 21.65 -3.90 21.14
C ALA A 571 20.48 -3.30 20.33
N GLY A 572 20.77 -2.69 19.18
CA GLY A 572 19.73 -2.16 18.29
C GLY A 572 18.80 -3.24 17.74
N ARG A 573 19.36 -4.39 17.32
CA ARG A 573 18.58 -5.56 16.89
C ARG A 573 17.83 -6.21 18.04
N ALA A 574 18.45 -6.34 19.21
CA ALA A 574 17.84 -6.90 20.41
C ALA A 574 16.62 -6.09 20.87
N LEU A 575 16.76 -4.76 20.98
CA LEU A 575 15.65 -3.88 21.33
C LEU A 575 14.53 -3.92 20.28
N GLY A 576 14.89 -3.90 18.99
CA GLY A 576 13.92 -4.08 17.91
C GLY A 576 13.12 -5.38 18.06
N GLY A 577 13.81 -6.50 18.26
CA GLY A 577 13.19 -7.81 18.50
C GLY A 577 12.32 -7.85 19.77
N ALA A 578 12.75 -7.21 20.85
CA ALA A 578 12.00 -7.14 22.11
C ALA A 578 10.69 -6.36 21.94
N ILE A 579 10.73 -5.20 21.28
CA ILE A 579 9.54 -4.39 20.97
C ILE A 579 8.58 -5.18 20.07
N THR A 580 9.08 -5.87 19.02
CA THR A 580 8.24 -6.73 18.18
C THR A 580 7.60 -7.85 18.99
N ALA A 581 8.37 -8.54 19.84
CA ALA A 581 7.86 -9.64 20.66
C ALA A 581 6.77 -9.18 21.64
N LEU A 582 6.96 -8.02 22.30
CA LEU A 582 5.95 -7.41 23.18
C LEU A 582 4.67 -7.07 22.42
N MET A 583 4.79 -6.45 21.24
CA MET A 583 3.64 -6.11 20.40
C MET A 583 2.89 -7.37 19.95
N THR A 584 3.61 -8.39 19.48
CA THR A 584 3.03 -9.67 19.05
C THR A 584 2.31 -10.37 20.20
N GLY A 585 2.95 -10.48 21.37
CA GLY A 585 2.35 -11.11 22.55
C GLY A 585 1.09 -10.39 23.04
N SER A 586 1.15 -9.05 23.15
CA SER A 586 0.00 -8.23 23.55
C SER A 586 -1.15 -8.30 22.54
N SER A 587 -0.84 -8.35 21.25
CA SER A 587 -1.85 -8.52 20.19
C SER A 587 -2.52 -9.90 20.26
N TYR A 588 -1.74 -10.96 20.48
CA TYR A 588 -2.28 -12.31 20.68
C TYR A 588 -3.15 -12.42 21.93
N ALA A 589 -2.72 -11.82 23.05
CA ALA A 589 -3.51 -11.81 24.27
C ALA A 589 -4.85 -11.09 24.06
N THR A 590 -4.82 -9.91 23.42
CA THR A 590 -6.04 -9.14 23.09
C THR A 590 -6.95 -9.90 22.12
N SER A 591 -6.38 -10.56 21.10
CA SER A 591 -7.15 -11.38 20.15
C SER A 591 -7.79 -12.60 20.84
N ALA A 592 -7.09 -13.25 21.77
CA ALA A 592 -7.63 -14.37 22.53
C ALA A 592 -8.77 -13.95 23.47
N GLU A 593 -8.67 -12.77 24.09
CA GLU A 593 -9.76 -12.20 24.89
C GLU A 593 -10.99 -11.89 24.04
N MET A 594 -10.80 -11.19 22.90
CA MET A 594 -11.90 -10.96 21.94
C MET A 594 -12.53 -12.27 21.48
N ALA A 595 -11.74 -13.30 21.21
CA ALA A 595 -12.26 -14.62 20.84
C ALA A 595 -13.05 -15.30 21.97
N GLY A 596 -12.71 -15.05 23.23
CA GLY A 596 -13.43 -15.56 24.40
C GLY A 596 -14.81 -14.90 24.59
N GLU A 597 -14.95 -13.63 24.23
CA GLU A 597 -16.20 -12.88 24.38
C GLU A 597 -17.08 -12.90 23.12
N LEU A 598 -16.46 -12.75 21.94
CA LEU A 598 -17.15 -12.57 20.65
C LEU A 598 -17.09 -13.83 19.77
N GLY A 599 -16.32 -14.83 20.17
CA GLY A 599 -16.00 -16.00 19.36
C GLY A 599 -14.78 -15.78 18.47
N ALA A 600 -14.05 -16.88 18.21
CA ALA A 600 -12.94 -16.87 17.25
C ALA A 600 -13.43 -16.60 15.82
N PHE A 601 -12.52 -16.19 14.93
CA PHE A 601 -12.82 -16.07 13.51
C PHE A 601 -13.31 -17.42 12.93
N PRO A 602 -14.26 -17.42 11.97
CA PRO A 602 -14.88 -18.65 11.46
C PRO A 602 -13.90 -19.75 11.01
N GLY A 603 -12.80 -19.37 10.34
CA GLY A 603 -11.77 -20.31 9.87
C GLY A 603 -10.84 -20.89 10.95
N TYR A 604 -11.05 -20.59 12.25
CA TYR A 604 -10.13 -21.00 13.30
C TYR A 604 -10.15 -22.50 13.55
N ALA A 605 -11.33 -23.12 13.62
CA ALA A 605 -11.46 -24.53 14.03
C ALA A 605 -10.68 -25.49 13.10
N GLU A 606 -10.75 -25.26 11.80
CA GLU A 606 -10.02 -26.04 10.78
C GLU A 606 -8.50 -25.80 10.81
N ASN A 607 -8.05 -24.63 11.29
CA ASN A 607 -6.64 -24.23 11.30
C ASN A 607 -6.01 -24.19 12.69
N ARG A 608 -6.73 -24.64 13.72
CA ARG A 608 -6.34 -24.49 15.13
C ARG A 608 -4.91 -24.94 15.39
N GLU A 609 -4.56 -26.14 14.94
CA GLU A 609 -3.24 -26.71 15.19
C GLU A 609 -2.12 -25.93 14.49
N ALA A 610 -2.35 -25.49 13.25
CA ALA A 610 -1.38 -24.69 12.50
C ALA A 610 -1.18 -23.29 13.12
N MET A 611 -2.27 -22.63 13.52
CA MET A 611 -2.21 -21.34 14.21
C MET A 611 -1.47 -21.47 15.54
N LEU A 612 -1.82 -22.47 16.36
CA LEU A 612 -1.16 -22.67 17.65
C LEU A 612 0.32 -23.07 17.49
N ARG A 613 0.68 -23.80 16.43
CA ARG A 613 2.09 -24.06 16.08
C ARG A 613 2.86 -22.77 15.85
N VAL A 614 2.31 -21.84 15.06
CA VAL A 614 2.94 -20.54 14.80
C VAL A 614 3.08 -19.72 16.08
N ILE A 615 2.04 -19.66 16.92
CA ILE A 615 2.09 -18.97 18.22
C ILE A 615 3.16 -19.59 19.14
N ARG A 616 3.25 -20.93 19.20
CA ARG A 616 4.31 -21.63 19.95
C ARG A 616 5.70 -21.29 19.42
N ASN A 617 5.90 -21.23 18.11
CA ASN A 617 7.17 -20.83 17.50
C ASN A 617 7.54 -19.38 17.82
N HIS A 618 6.60 -18.43 17.76
CA HIS A 618 6.85 -17.05 18.21
C HIS A 618 7.22 -16.99 19.69
N ARG A 619 6.54 -17.77 20.54
CA ARG A 619 6.88 -17.88 21.96
C ARG A 619 8.29 -18.45 22.17
N ARG A 620 8.68 -19.50 21.43
CA ARG A 620 10.05 -20.07 21.48
C ARG A 620 11.09 -19.01 21.10
N ALA A 621 10.86 -18.25 20.02
CA ALA A 621 11.75 -17.18 19.60
C ALA A 621 11.87 -16.07 20.66
N ALA A 622 10.76 -15.66 21.27
CA ALA A 622 10.75 -14.67 22.34
C ALA A 622 11.48 -15.14 23.62
N HIS A 623 11.54 -16.45 23.89
CA HIS A 623 12.32 -17.03 24.99
C HIS A 623 13.77 -17.38 24.62
N GLY A 624 14.23 -17.00 23.42
CA GLY A 624 15.63 -17.18 23.01
C GLY A 624 16.00 -18.61 22.58
N VAL A 625 15.02 -19.48 22.32
CA VAL A 625 15.26 -20.89 21.95
C VAL A 625 16.07 -20.99 20.65
N GLY A 626 17.17 -21.75 20.68
CA GLY A 626 18.11 -21.87 19.57
C GLY A 626 19.29 -20.90 19.65
N SER A 627 19.33 -20.01 20.64
CA SER A 627 20.56 -19.30 20.99
C SER A 627 21.48 -20.24 21.78
N SER A 628 22.80 -20.18 21.57
CA SER A 628 23.78 -20.87 22.42
C SER A 628 23.83 -20.34 23.86
N LEU A 629 22.87 -19.48 24.25
CA LEU A 629 22.91 -18.64 25.45
C LEU A 629 21.69 -18.80 26.38
N SER A 630 20.72 -19.67 26.12
CA SER A 630 19.59 -19.86 27.06
C SER A 630 19.13 -21.31 27.23
N ALA A 631 19.35 -21.84 28.43
CA ALA A 631 18.40 -22.76 29.04
C ALA A 631 17.24 -21.90 29.61
N PRO A 632 15.97 -22.21 29.34
CA PRO A 632 14.86 -21.40 29.84
C PRO A 632 14.74 -21.53 31.37
N GLU A 633 14.67 -20.39 32.08
CA GLU A 633 14.43 -20.30 33.53
C GLU A 633 13.03 -20.81 33.96
N TYR A 634 12.12 -20.96 33.00
CA TYR A 634 10.77 -21.51 33.20
C TYR A 634 10.57 -22.75 32.32
N PRO A 635 10.08 -23.87 32.87
CA PRO A 635 9.82 -25.07 32.07
C PRO A 635 8.80 -24.74 30.98
N LEU A 636 9.23 -24.82 29.71
CA LEU A 636 8.33 -24.76 28.58
C LEU A 636 7.42 -26.02 28.66
N PRO A 637 6.09 -25.88 28.59
CA PRO A 637 5.21 -27.05 28.52
C PRO A 637 5.62 -27.90 27.31
N ALA A 638 5.92 -29.17 27.57
CA ALA A 638 6.29 -30.15 26.55
C ALA A 638 5.09 -30.39 25.62
N ALA A 639 5.07 -29.69 24.48
CA ALA A 639 4.14 -29.94 23.39
C ALA A 639 4.79 -29.53 22.06
N GLY A 640 5.36 -30.53 21.37
CA GLY A 640 5.77 -30.49 19.96
C GLY A 640 7.25 -30.17 19.73
N GLY A 641 8.06 -31.21 19.51
CA GLY A 641 9.53 -31.18 19.42
C GLY A 641 10.15 -31.69 20.73
N GLU A 642 10.54 -32.96 20.78
CA GLU A 642 11.08 -33.63 22.00
C GLU A 642 12.37 -32.97 22.54
N ASP A 643 12.94 -32.02 21.81
CA ASP A 643 14.16 -31.25 22.09
C ASP A 643 13.92 -29.74 22.37
N GLY A 644 12.66 -29.27 22.32
CA GLY A 644 12.33 -27.85 22.45
C GLY A 644 12.56 -27.01 21.18
N SER A 645 12.82 -27.63 20.02
CA SER A 645 13.05 -26.96 18.73
C SER A 645 11.79 -26.32 18.12
N TYR A 646 11.98 -25.55 17.04
CA TYR A 646 10.90 -24.96 16.25
C TYR A 646 10.12 -26.02 15.47
N GLU A 647 8.79 -25.92 15.45
CA GLU A 647 7.91 -26.89 14.79
C GLU A 647 7.65 -26.51 13.32
N GLY A 648 7.95 -27.41 12.39
CA GLY A 648 7.53 -27.31 10.99
C GLY A 648 8.13 -26.14 10.21
N LEU A 649 9.35 -25.70 10.59
CA LEU A 649 10.10 -24.68 9.88
C LEU A 649 11.29 -25.31 9.16
N SER A 650 11.45 -25.03 7.87
CA SER A 650 12.61 -25.45 7.08
C SER A 650 13.87 -24.62 7.42
N ILE A 651 13.68 -23.37 7.84
CA ILE A 651 14.75 -22.45 8.26
C ILE A 651 14.40 -21.91 9.65
N PRO A 652 15.26 -22.09 10.66
CA PRO A 652 15.01 -21.57 12.00
C PRO A 652 15.09 -20.02 12.01
N PRO A 653 14.22 -19.33 12.78
CA PRO A 653 14.30 -17.89 12.92
C PRO A 653 15.49 -17.48 13.80
N VAL A 654 15.84 -16.19 13.76
CA VAL A 654 16.79 -15.61 14.72
C VAL A 654 16.09 -15.46 16.08
N PRO A 655 16.59 -16.08 17.16
CA PRO A 655 15.99 -15.98 18.49
C PRO A 655 16.21 -14.60 19.11
N LEU A 656 15.36 -14.23 20.08
CA LEU A 656 15.53 -12.97 20.83
C LEU A 656 16.84 -12.96 21.62
N ASP A 657 17.63 -11.91 21.41
CA ASP A 657 18.88 -11.66 22.11
C ASP A 657 18.64 -10.85 23.39
N ALA A 658 18.17 -11.52 24.45
CA ALA A 658 17.87 -10.87 25.72
C ALA A 658 19.11 -10.29 26.41
N ALA A 659 20.30 -10.87 26.17
CA ALA A 659 21.54 -10.44 26.81
C ALA A 659 22.01 -9.07 26.34
N ASN A 660 21.74 -8.71 25.08
CA ASN A 660 22.06 -7.40 24.52
C ASN A 660 20.89 -6.42 24.55
N CYS A 661 19.73 -6.80 25.08
CA CYS A 661 18.58 -5.89 25.20
C CYS A 661 18.85 -4.85 26.31
N PRO A 662 18.81 -3.54 25.99
CA PRO A 662 19.17 -2.45 26.91
C PRO A 662 18.14 -2.19 28.01
#